data_AF-W9GFT1-F1
#
_entry.id   AF-W9GFT1-F1
#
_cell.length_a   1.000
_cell.length_b   1.000
_cell.length_c   1.000
_cell.angle_alpha   90.00
_cell.angle_beta   90.00
_cell.angle_gamma   90.00
#
_symmetry.space_group_name_H-M   'P 1'
#
loop_
_entity.id
_entity.type
_entity.pdbx_description
1 polymer ?
#
loop_
_entity_poly.entity_id
_entity_poly.type
_entity_poly.pdbx_seq_one_letter_code
_entity_poly.pdbx_strand_id
1 'polypeptide(L)'
;MAQAALAALLLLLTAGGTAQAASPNPECAVAALLIQQGKPQQAEGKIRAASLIGECAAELASARDQTTLAANLAEKARAELAVKRWADASTWAASALTLDANNELAKTVAASAKRAATAEAAQQADLAAQGKSQLQKLLDQWNTFYEEQLSPLASLFLPFLAILAALLVAARLLVLLVPAWQEADDRSEQVWRHWIVIAGAASLVIGAALVSVGASDVVTAPLSSGTALVLLALVVAAGVGAYLLGELAYRRGEGASGRSEQDERSWPTPISLTAAGIGLFAVGAVALLARLSGGDTFPPWMDAWGVIILGVVVAALGVVLTAWWLATRIRLEVKFNASSGTERATRAGAVVAYLNELGGEKPKGLEVPGGSDVTALDGAFATMPENAALRVLKSFITALAGFTPWVATIQDQDGSLAILVRRNGRSEDSAVIDPVRLLPQGIWTESSGQQTGAVDDGKAETDKTAADQAQAALQFAAAHILTTMAEHHPSIRIGLAGASSWRSIGLQYIAASGAVPEERKQEVLALAVDEDPGNLAALLAFRHALDRRSQDYDTLVAYRDWLRTFERRLGPIDNDAKAALRLRVRYTRASIALNAVYASPSAKLDVTSGALPRPLCLDMALAKNALRLMDHASAAGSSSPELRHFCAQFSADVEGARYLTGLSDVSPEPGGPYGMYNLACGFASRNDIPWPGAQRRSFADDDAKAVSLLRSAGTLSTLKTWMPNDPQLARFRERTAYQNEFLADPRTDFFELSPVKPYASDLKASGFGQVSLISRAQPSELALGTATASPTVRRQIVELASLHTSLTDYRVVDLEELALEMIQLLSGQAAGDAGADPTEAPLSGWEVEIVDQLLQRGIATTFAVGALGPQLAPLATEMAERILTTCKPGEGQTAETAANVLAAHVAAWSLTV
;
A
#
# COMPACT_ATOMS: atom_id res chain seq x y z
N MET A 1 50.87 -7.28 6.56
CA MET A 1 52.30 -7.53 6.32
C MET A 1 53.07 -6.29 5.81
N ALA A 2 52.49 -5.42 4.97
CA ALA A 2 53.20 -4.24 4.44
C ALA A 2 53.50 -3.12 5.48
N GLN A 3 52.68 -2.94 6.52
CA GLN A 3 52.92 -1.93 7.57
C GLN A 3 53.92 -2.37 8.67
N ALA A 4 54.14 -3.68 8.85
CA ALA A 4 55.15 -4.21 9.77
C ALA A 4 56.56 -4.18 9.18
N ALA A 5 56.67 -4.37 7.86
CA ALA A 5 57.93 -4.22 7.13
C ALA A 5 58.40 -2.76 7.11
N LEU A 6 57.48 -1.78 7.04
CA LEU A 6 57.83 -0.35 7.02
C LEU A 6 58.41 0.15 8.35
N ALA A 7 57.94 -0.38 9.49
CA ALA A 7 58.47 -0.03 10.82
C ALA A 7 59.83 -0.67 11.11
N ALA A 8 60.09 -1.89 10.59
CA ALA A 8 61.40 -2.53 10.67
C ALA A 8 62.43 -1.87 9.73
N LEU A 9 62.00 -1.39 8.56
CA LEU A 9 62.87 -0.69 7.61
C LEU A 9 63.24 0.73 8.10
N LEU A 10 62.34 1.44 8.79
CA LEU A 10 62.64 2.75 9.39
C LEU A 10 63.60 2.67 10.59
N LEU A 11 63.72 1.52 11.25
CA LEU A 11 64.67 1.28 12.35
C LEU A 11 66.03 0.74 11.89
N LEU A 12 66.09 0.11 10.70
CA LEU A 12 67.36 -0.26 10.06
C LEU A 12 68.07 0.94 9.40
N LEU A 13 67.35 2.04 9.13
CA LEU A 13 67.90 3.27 8.56
C LEU A 13 68.44 4.27 9.60
N THR A 14 68.25 4.03 10.89
CA THR A 14 68.86 4.83 11.98
C THR A 14 70.08 4.16 12.63
N ALA A 15 70.44 2.95 12.21
CA ALA A 15 71.67 2.25 12.62
C ALA A 15 72.84 2.48 11.63
N GLY A 16 72.88 3.65 10.99
CA GLY A 16 74.07 4.14 10.30
C GLY A 16 75.16 4.42 11.33
N GLY A 17 76.17 3.54 11.36
CA GLY A 17 77.20 3.50 12.38
C GLY A 17 77.87 4.85 12.63
N THR A 18 77.61 5.42 13.80
CA THR A 18 78.60 6.27 14.45
C THR A 18 79.64 5.35 15.05
N ALA A 19 80.88 5.40 14.56
CA ALA A 19 82.01 4.78 15.22
C ALA A 19 82.05 5.26 16.68
N GLN A 20 81.64 4.40 17.62
CA GLN A 20 81.75 4.70 19.04
C GLN A 20 83.25 4.74 19.34
N ALA A 21 83.75 5.92 19.74
CA ALA A 21 85.06 6.06 20.32
C ALA A 21 85.20 5.05 21.47
N ALA A 22 86.31 4.29 21.49
CA ALA A 22 86.59 3.34 22.55
C ALA A 22 86.50 4.06 23.91
N SER A 23 85.50 3.68 24.72
CA SER A 23 85.41 4.12 26.11
C SER A 23 86.71 3.74 26.83
N PRO A 24 87.37 4.66 27.57
CA PRO A 24 88.63 4.39 28.24
C PRO A 24 88.48 3.41 29.43
N ASN A 25 87.25 3.03 29.81
CA ASN A 25 86.98 2.13 30.92
C ASN A 25 86.58 0.72 30.40
N PRO A 26 87.34 -0.34 30.74
CA PRO A 26 87.09 -1.69 30.25
C PRO A 26 85.71 -2.25 30.64
N GLU A 27 85.13 -1.79 31.76
CA GLU A 27 83.80 -2.23 32.19
C GLU A 27 82.67 -1.67 31.30
N CYS A 28 82.84 -0.50 30.68
CA CYS A 28 81.88 0.00 29.69
C CYS A 28 81.91 -0.83 28.40
N ALA A 29 83.10 -1.28 27.97
CA ALA A 29 83.23 -2.18 26.82
C ALA A 29 82.58 -3.55 27.08
N VAL A 30 82.70 -4.07 28.31
CA VAL A 30 81.98 -5.29 28.74
C VAL A 30 80.47 -5.06 28.75
N ALA A 31 80.00 -3.90 29.20
CA ALA A 31 78.58 -3.55 29.16
C ALA A 31 78.05 -3.45 27.72
N ALA A 32 78.79 -2.81 26.81
CA ALA A 32 78.44 -2.76 25.39
C ALA A 32 78.36 -4.16 24.75
N LEU A 33 79.28 -5.06 25.12
CA LEU A 33 79.27 -6.44 24.65
C LEU A 33 78.07 -7.22 25.20
N LEU A 34 77.66 -6.99 26.44
CA LEU A 34 76.45 -7.59 27.02
C LEU A 34 75.17 -7.07 26.35
N ILE A 35 75.12 -5.80 25.97
CA ILE A 35 74.01 -5.23 25.18
C ILE A 35 73.95 -5.91 23.80
N GLN A 36 75.09 -6.06 23.12
CA GLN A 36 75.13 -6.77 21.83
C GLN A 36 74.73 -8.26 21.94
N GLN A 37 74.96 -8.88 23.09
CA GLN A 37 74.51 -10.24 23.38
C GLN A 37 73.03 -10.32 23.80
N GLY A 38 72.28 -9.21 23.72
CA GLY A 38 70.86 -9.14 24.10
C GLY A 38 70.65 -9.32 25.61
N LYS A 39 71.58 -8.83 26.45
CA LYS A 39 71.48 -8.89 27.92
C LYS A 39 71.57 -7.50 28.55
N PRO A 40 70.71 -6.55 28.17
CA PRO A 40 70.81 -5.16 28.60
C PRO A 40 70.65 -4.99 30.13
N GLN A 41 69.82 -5.81 30.80
CA GLN A 41 69.67 -5.75 32.26
C GLN A 41 70.97 -6.12 33.01
N GLN A 42 71.75 -7.06 32.49
CA GLN A 42 73.05 -7.43 33.07
C GLN A 42 74.09 -6.33 32.83
N ALA A 43 74.02 -5.66 31.68
CA ALA A 43 74.85 -4.51 31.38
C ALA A 43 74.56 -3.35 32.36
N GLU A 44 73.30 -3.00 32.57
CA GLU A 44 72.90 -1.98 33.55
C GLU A 44 73.31 -2.37 34.98
N GLY A 45 73.08 -3.62 35.37
CA GLY A 45 73.49 -4.14 36.69
C GLY A 45 74.99 -4.02 36.94
N LYS A 46 75.82 -4.34 35.93
CA LYS A 46 77.29 -4.18 36.02
C LYS A 46 77.72 -2.73 36.11
N ILE A 47 77.16 -1.83 35.28
CA ILE A 47 77.49 -0.40 35.32
C ILE A 47 77.16 0.19 36.71
N ARG A 48 76.01 -0.18 37.28
CA ARG A 48 75.59 0.28 38.61
C ARG A 48 76.43 -0.31 39.73
N ALA A 49 76.73 -1.61 39.68
CA ALA A 49 77.55 -2.28 40.70
C ALA A 49 78.98 -1.71 40.75
N ALA A 50 79.53 -1.31 39.59
CA ALA A 50 80.84 -0.66 39.49
C ALA A 50 80.79 0.84 39.82
N SER A 51 79.61 1.43 40.08
CA SER A 51 79.41 2.87 40.29
C SER A 51 79.87 3.77 39.12
N LEU A 52 79.80 3.26 37.88
CA LEU A 52 80.32 3.92 36.67
C LEU A 52 79.22 4.64 35.85
N ILE A 53 78.16 5.11 36.51
CA ILE A 53 76.95 5.68 35.85
C ILE A 53 77.30 6.88 34.96
N GLY A 54 78.26 7.71 35.37
CA GLY A 54 78.69 8.89 34.60
C GLY A 54 79.63 8.55 33.44
N GLU A 55 80.49 7.53 33.58
CA GLU A 55 81.48 7.15 32.58
C GLU A 55 80.89 6.27 31.47
N CYS A 56 79.95 5.37 31.80
CA CYS A 56 79.26 4.51 30.84
C CYS A 56 77.85 5.01 30.51
N ALA A 57 77.65 6.34 30.46
CA ALA A 57 76.32 6.93 30.33
C ALA A 57 75.61 6.51 29.02
N ALA A 58 76.36 6.34 27.91
CA ALA A 58 75.81 5.94 26.62
C ALA A 58 75.34 4.47 26.62
N GLU A 59 76.15 3.58 27.19
CA GLU A 59 75.83 2.16 27.33
C GLU A 59 74.67 1.95 28.30
N LEU A 60 74.61 2.73 29.38
CA LEU A 60 73.50 2.69 30.33
C LEU A 60 72.19 3.16 29.68
N ALA A 61 72.22 4.22 28.87
CA ALA A 61 71.06 4.69 28.12
C ALA A 61 70.59 3.61 27.11
N SER A 62 71.52 3.06 26.33
CA SER A 62 71.21 2.00 25.36
C SER A 62 70.67 0.73 26.03
N ALA A 63 71.19 0.35 27.20
CA ALA A 63 70.67 -0.79 27.95
C ALA A 63 69.23 -0.54 28.43
N ARG A 64 68.92 0.66 28.92
CA ARG A 64 67.57 1.02 29.36
C ARG A 64 66.59 1.02 28.18
N ASP A 65 66.95 1.62 27.06
CA ASP A 65 66.11 1.69 25.87
C ASP A 65 65.74 0.30 25.35
N GLN A 66 66.73 -0.60 25.24
CA GLN A 66 66.48 -1.98 24.83
C GLN A 66 65.64 -2.76 25.86
N THR A 67 65.86 -2.53 27.16
CA THR A 67 65.07 -3.17 28.22
C THR A 67 63.60 -2.72 28.16
N THR A 68 63.34 -1.42 27.96
CA THR A 68 61.98 -0.88 27.82
C THR A 68 61.30 -1.39 26.57
N LEU A 69 62.01 -1.43 25.43
CA LEU A 69 61.45 -1.96 24.18
C LEU A 69 61.12 -3.45 24.29
N ALA A 70 62.00 -4.24 24.90
CA ALA A 70 61.77 -5.67 25.14
C ALA A 70 60.54 -5.89 26.06
N ALA A 71 60.36 -5.07 27.10
CA ALA A 71 59.19 -5.14 27.98
C ALA A 71 57.87 -4.86 27.23
N ASN A 72 57.84 -3.83 26.37
CA ASN A 72 56.67 -3.50 25.57
C ASN A 72 56.29 -4.63 24.60
N LEU A 73 57.28 -5.26 23.96
CA LEU A 73 57.06 -6.40 23.07
C LEU A 73 56.58 -7.64 23.84
N ALA A 74 57.08 -7.85 25.06
CA ALA A 74 56.64 -8.94 25.93
C ALA A 74 55.17 -8.78 26.38
N GLU A 75 54.74 -7.54 26.70
CA GLU A 75 53.33 -7.26 27.00
C GLU A 75 52.43 -7.41 25.77
N LYS A 76 52.90 -6.99 24.58
CA LYS A 76 52.17 -7.25 23.34
C LYS A 76 52.01 -8.76 23.08
N ALA A 77 53.06 -9.54 23.31
CA ALA A 77 52.99 -10.99 23.21
C ALA A 77 51.97 -11.58 24.18
N ARG A 78 51.90 -11.06 25.42
CA ARG A 78 50.91 -11.46 26.43
C ARG A 78 49.47 -11.15 25.99
N ALA A 79 49.25 -9.98 25.39
CA ALA A 79 47.94 -9.60 24.87
C ALA A 79 47.48 -10.55 23.75
N GLU A 80 48.36 -10.89 22.80
CA GLU A 80 48.06 -11.85 21.73
C GLU A 80 47.80 -13.26 22.28
N LEU A 81 48.51 -13.65 23.35
CA LEU A 81 48.27 -14.90 24.06
C LEU A 81 46.86 -14.92 24.69
N ALA A 82 46.41 -13.81 25.28
CA ALA A 82 45.09 -13.71 25.91
C ALA A 82 43.94 -13.86 24.90
N VAL A 83 44.12 -13.38 23.66
CA VAL A 83 43.15 -13.55 22.56
C VAL A 83 43.38 -14.82 21.74
N LYS A 84 44.16 -15.78 22.26
CA LYS A 84 44.41 -17.10 21.66
C LYS A 84 45.11 -17.09 20.30
N ARG A 85 45.90 -16.05 19.98
CA ARG A 85 46.69 -15.96 18.74
C ARG A 85 48.11 -16.44 18.99
N TRP A 86 48.27 -17.76 19.15
CA TRP A 86 49.50 -18.38 19.66
C TRP A 86 50.74 -18.14 18.79
N ALA A 87 50.59 -18.14 17.47
CA ALA A 87 51.70 -17.91 16.53
C ALA A 87 52.22 -16.46 16.61
N ASP A 88 51.31 -15.49 16.67
CA ASP A 88 51.64 -14.07 16.81
C ASP A 88 52.26 -13.82 18.19
N ALA A 89 51.68 -14.37 19.26
CA ALA A 89 52.22 -14.30 20.62
C ALA A 89 53.65 -14.88 20.70
N SER A 90 53.91 -16.03 20.07
CA SER A 90 55.25 -16.63 20.03
C SER A 90 56.25 -15.76 19.27
N THR A 91 55.81 -15.09 18.20
CA THR A 91 56.69 -14.23 17.37
C THR A 91 57.09 -12.96 18.12
N TRP A 92 56.12 -12.31 18.78
CA TRP A 92 56.40 -11.13 19.61
C TRP A 92 57.27 -11.47 20.82
N ALA A 93 57.02 -12.61 21.48
CA ALA A 93 57.84 -13.07 22.60
C ALA A 93 59.27 -13.39 22.15
N ALA A 94 59.46 -14.02 20.99
CA ALA A 94 60.80 -14.25 20.44
C ALA A 94 61.54 -12.94 20.13
N SER A 95 60.83 -11.96 19.57
CA SER A 95 61.39 -10.62 19.28
C SER A 95 61.79 -9.88 20.56
N ALA A 96 61.01 -10.03 21.64
CA ALA A 96 61.39 -9.50 22.96
C ALA A 96 62.65 -10.19 23.51
N LEU A 97 62.75 -11.51 23.37
CA LEU A 97 63.92 -12.29 23.85
C LEU A 97 65.20 -12.04 23.04
N THR A 98 65.10 -11.61 21.78
CA THR A 98 66.28 -11.19 21.02
C THR A 98 66.87 -9.88 21.51
N LEU A 99 66.03 -9.00 22.08
CA LEU A 99 66.47 -7.72 22.65
C LEU A 99 66.90 -7.85 24.11
N ASP A 100 66.17 -8.66 24.89
CA ASP A 100 66.51 -9.00 26.26
C ASP A 100 66.23 -10.48 26.54
N ALA A 101 67.29 -11.29 26.44
CA ALA A 101 67.27 -12.72 26.69
C ALA A 101 66.88 -13.06 28.15
N ASN A 102 66.95 -12.10 29.07
CA ASN A 102 66.58 -12.29 30.48
C ASN A 102 65.14 -11.84 30.80
N ASN A 103 64.36 -11.40 29.81
CA ASN A 103 62.99 -10.98 30.03
C ASN A 103 62.09 -12.18 30.41
N GLU A 104 61.79 -12.31 31.71
CA GLU A 104 61.00 -13.43 32.25
C GLU A 104 59.55 -13.46 31.73
N LEU A 105 58.95 -12.29 31.46
CA LEU A 105 57.61 -12.23 30.87
C LEU A 105 57.62 -12.83 29.45
N ALA A 106 58.60 -12.46 28.62
CA ALA A 106 58.72 -13.01 27.27
C ALA A 106 58.99 -14.53 27.30
N LYS A 107 59.82 -15.03 28.22
CA LYS A 107 60.06 -16.48 28.38
C LYS A 107 58.78 -17.24 28.74
N THR A 108 58.00 -16.73 29.69
CA THR A 108 56.76 -17.37 30.14
C THR A 108 55.68 -17.35 29.06
N VAL A 109 55.55 -16.23 28.33
CA VAL A 109 54.62 -16.12 27.19
C VAL A 109 55.04 -17.02 26.03
N ALA A 110 56.33 -17.11 25.70
CA ALA A 110 56.81 -18.02 24.64
C ALA A 110 56.55 -19.49 24.99
N ALA A 111 56.80 -19.90 26.25
CA ALA A 111 56.56 -21.27 26.70
C ALA A 111 55.06 -21.62 26.72
N SER A 112 54.21 -20.69 27.16
CA SER A 112 52.75 -20.89 27.19
C SER A 112 52.15 -20.89 25.77
N ALA A 113 52.57 -19.99 24.89
CA ALA A 113 52.17 -19.96 23.48
C ALA A 113 52.53 -21.27 22.77
N LYS A 114 53.75 -21.78 22.99
CA LYS A 114 54.20 -23.05 22.39
C LYS A 114 53.39 -24.24 22.90
N ARG A 115 53.11 -24.32 24.21
CA ARG A 115 52.27 -25.38 24.80
C ARG A 115 50.83 -25.32 24.27
N ALA A 116 50.26 -24.13 24.17
CA ALA A 116 48.92 -23.92 23.63
C ALA A 116 48.83 -24.31 22.14
N ALA A 117 49.82 -23.91 21.33
CA ALA A 117 49.89 -24.28 19.92
C ALA A 117 50.05 -25.81 19.72
N THR A 118 50.85 -26.47 20.56
CA THR A 118 50.97 -27.95 20.51
C THR A 118 49.71 -28.66 20.97
N ALA A 119 48.98 -28.11 21.95
CA ALA A 119 47.71 -28.66 22.40
C ALA A 119 46.62 -28.51 21.34
N GLU A 120 46.57 -27.37 20.64
CA GLU A 120 45.65 -27.16 19.53
C GLU A 120 45.97 -28.06 18.33
N ALA A 121 47.25 -28.23 17.99
CA ALA A 121 47.66 -29.16 16.94
C ALA A 121 47.35 -30.62 17.30
N ALA A 122 47.51 -31.01 18.57
CA ALA A 122 47.12 -32.33 19.06
C ALA A 122 45.60 -32.52 19.05
N GLN A 123 44.83 -31.50 19.44
CA GLN A 123 43.37 -31.53 19.41
C GLN A 123 42.83 -31.58 17.97
N GLN A 124 43.46 -30.87 17.02
CA GLN A 124 43.12 -30.95 15.60
C GLN A 124 43.52 -32.30 14.99
N ALA A 125 44.65 -32.90 15.42
CA ALA A 125 45.03 -34.24 15.01
C ALA A 125 44.08 -35.31 15.57
N ASP A 126 43.63 -35.18 16.82
CA ASP A 126 42.62 -36.05 17.43
C ASP A 126 41.24 -35.86 16.79
N LEU A 127 40.83 -34.64 16.44
CA LEU A 127 39.61 -34.36 15.69
C LEU A 127 39.69 -34.89 14.25
N ALA A 128 40.87 -34.89 13.63
CA ALA A 128 41.09 -35.50 12.32
C ALA A 128 41.14 -37.04 12.38
N ALA A 129 41.65 -37.62 13.47
CA ALA A 129 41.69 -39.06 13.71
C ALA A 129 40.31 -39.61 14.14
N GLN A 130 39.58 -38.89 14.99
CA GLN A 130 38.17 -39.16 15.30
C GLN A 130 37.29 -38.88 14.09
N GLY A 131 37.56 -37.85 13.30
CA GLY A 131 36.89 -37.59 12.03
C GLY A 131 37.07 -38.73 11.04
N LYS A 132 38.27 -39.31 10.93
CA LYS A 132 38.52 -40.49 10.08
C LYS A 132 37.91 -41.78 10.65
N SER A 133 37.99 -42.04 11.96
CA SER A 133 37.45 -43.29 12.55
C SER A 133 35.93 -43.25 12.76
N GLN A 134 35.33 -42.08 13.01
CA GLN A 134 33.89 -41.90 12.99
C GLN A 134 33.36 -41.92 11.57
N LEU A 135 34.08 -41.39 10.58
CA LEU A 135 33.68 -41.48 9.18
C LEU A 135 33.85 -42.90 8.64
N GLN A 136 34.82 -43.69 9.13
CA GLN A 136 34.91 -45.14 8.87
C GLN A 136 33.83 -45.94 9.61
N LYS A 137 33.53 -45.64 10.88
CA LYS A 137 32.40 -46.27 11.58
C LYS A 137 31.06 -45.87 10.98
N LEU A 138 30.89 -44.63 10.52
CA LEU A 138 29.72 -44.18 9.77
C LEU A 138 29.71 -44.80 8.38
N LEU A 139 30.84 -45.00 7.71
CA LEU A 139 30.89 -45.72 6.43
C LEU A 139 30.56 -47.20 6.63
N ASP A 140 31.05 -47.83 7.68
CA ASP A 140 30.82 -49.24 7.96
C ASP A 140 29.39 -49.45 8.46
N GLN A 141 28.85 -48.56 9.30
CA GLN A 141 27.44 -48.53 9.69
C GLN A 141 26.54 -48.15 8.53
N TRP A 142 26.95 -47.24 7.65
CA TRP A 142 26.24 -46.90 6.42
C TRP A 142 26.29 -48.04 5.42
N ASN A 143 27.41 -48.75 5.28
CA ASN A 143 27.54 -49.89 4.38
C ASN A 143 26.76 -51.10 4.92
N THR A 144 26.75 -51.32 6.25
CA THR A 144 25.92 -52.35 6.89
C THR A 144 24.44 -51.98 6.79
N PHE A 145 24.06 -50.73 7.05
CA PHE A 145 22.70 -50.22 6.81
C PHE A 145 22.34 -50.27 5.32
N TYR A 146 23.28 -49.97 4.42
CA TYR A 146 23.11 -50.02 2.98
C TYR A 146 22.99 -51.45 2.49
N GLU A 147 23.73 -52.43 3.00
CA GLU A 147 23.63 -53.82 2.56
C GLU A 147 22.47 -54.58 3.23
N GLU A 148 22.22 -54.37 4.52
CA GLU A 148 21.19 -55.10 5.28
C GLU A 148 19.80 -54.45 5.19
N GLN A 149 19.70 -53.12 5.10
CA GLN A 149 18.41 -52.42 5.05
C GLN A 149 18.16 -51.73 3.70
N LEU A 150 19.12 -50.97 3.16
CA LEU A 150 18.90 -50.09 2.02
C LEU A 150 19.04 -50.77 0.66
N SER A 151 19.82 -51.84 0.52
CA SER A 151 20.06 -52.64 -0.70
C SER A 151 18.84 -53.49 -1.04
N PRO A 152 18.23 -54.24 -0.08
CA PRO A 152 16.94 -54.86 -0.30
C PRO A 152 15.80 -53.84 -0.49
N LEU A 153 15.93 -52.62 0.03
CA LEU A 153 15.00 -51.51 -0.24
C LEU A 153 15.31 -50.75 -1.55
N ALA A 154 16.53 -50.76 -2.07
CA ALA A 154 16.96 -49.98 -3.24
C ALA A 154 16.39 -50.58 -4.53
N SER A 155 16.27 -51.91 -4.58
CA SER A 155 15.55 -52.64 -5.63
C SER A 155 14.06 -52.29 -5.67
N LEU A 156 13.47 -51.83 -4.57
CA LEU A 156 12.08 -51.36 -4.47
C LEU A 156 11.93 -49.83 -4.62
N PHE A 157 12.94 -49.07 -4.18
CA PHE A 157 12.90 -47.61 -4.11
C PHE A 157 13.12 -46.95 -5.47
N LEU A 158 14.02 -47.49 -6.30
CA LEU A 158 14.21 -47.02 -7.67
C LEU A 158 12.95 -47.19 -8.54
N PRO A 159 12.31 -48.39 -8.62
CA PRO A 159 11.06 -48.53 -9.37
C PRO A 159 9.92 -47.73 -8.74
N PHE A 160 9.84 -47.63 -7.41
CA PHE A 160 8.87 -46.76 -6.75
C PHE A 160 9.01 -45.29 -7.20
N LEU A 161 10.21 -44.73 -7.18
CA LEU A 161 10.46 -43.35 -7.64
C LEU A 161 10.17 -43.18 -9.13
N ALA A 162 10.52 -44.16 -9.96
CA ALA A 162 10.24 -44.13 -11.39
C ALA A 162 8.73 -44.16 -11.69
N ILE A 163 7.98 -45.03 -11.01
CA ILE A 163 6.51 -45.11 -11.12
C ILE A 163 5.88 -43.81 -10.63
N LEU A 164 6.31 -43.30 -9.48
CA LEU A 164 5.79 -42.03 -8.96
C LEU A 164 6.05 -40.87 -9.94
N ALA A 165 7.25 -40.79 -10.53
CA ALA A 165 7.56 -39.79 -11.56
C ALA A 165 6.67 -39.95 -12.81
N ALA A 166 6.45 -41.18 -13.28
CA ALA A 166 5.57 -41.46 -14.40
C ALA A 166 4.11 -41.06 -14.12
N LEU A 167 3.60 -41.34 -12.92
CA LEU A 167 2.25 -40.94 -12.51
C LEU A 167 2.10 -39.41 -12.45
N LEU A 168 3.12 -38.70 -11.98
CA LEU A 168 3.13 -37.24 -11.97
C LEU A 168 3.14 -36.63 -13.38
N VAL A 169 3.90 -37.22 -14.31
CA VAL A 169 3.86 -36.85 -15.73
C VAL A 169 2.50 -37.15 -16.33
N ALA A 170 1.90 -38.30 -16.00
CA ALA A 170 0.56 -38.67 -16.44
C ALA A 170 -0.50 -37.68 -15.93
N ALA A 171 -0.42 -37.26 -14.67
CA ALA A 171 -1.30 -36.23 -14.10
C ALA A 171 -1.19 -34.92 -14.88
N ARG A 172 0.04 -34.48 -15.19
CA ARG A 172 0.27 -33.27 -16.00
C ARG A 172 -0.27 -33.38 -17.42
N LEU A 173 -0.09 -34.53 -18.09
CA LEU A 173 -0.66 -34.76 -19.42
C LEU A 173 -2.19 -34.78 -19.40
N LEU A 174 -2.77 -35.37 -18.35
CA LEU A 174 -4.22 -35.40 -18.16
C LEU A 174 -4.81 -34.00 -18.05
N VAL A 175 -4.11 -33.05 -17.40
CA VAL A 175 -4.54 -31.63 -17.35
C VAL A 175 -4.69 -31.03 -18.75
N LEU A 176 -3.80 -31.38 -19.70
CA LEU A 176 -3.85 -30.86 -21.08
C LEU A 176 -4.92 -31.55 -21.93
N LEU A 177 -5.18 -32.83 -21.68
CA LEU A 177 -6.12 -33.65 -22.43
C LEU A 177 -7.58 -33.33 -22.07
N VAL A 178 -7.89 -33.20 -20.78
CA VAL A 178 -9.27 -32.98 -20.30
C VAL A 178 -9.70 -31.54 -20.61
N PRO A 179 -10.82 -31.32 -21.35
CA PRO A 179 -11.19 -30.00 -21.80
C PRO A 179 -11.73 -29.06 -20.73
N ALA A 180 -12.48 -29.60 -19.79
CA ALA A 180 -13.14 -28.83 -18.75
C ALA A 180 -13.02 -29.58 -17.43
N TRP A 181 -12.39 -28.93 -16.45
CA TRP A 181 -12.33 -29.40 -15.08
C TRP A 181 -13.40 -28.67 -14.29
N GLN A 182 -14.33 -29.40 -13.68
CA GLN A 182 -15.35 -28.80 -12.82
C GLN A 182 -14.69 -28.27 -11.54
N GLU A 183 -14.96 -27.01 -11.22
CA GLU A 183 -14.53 -26.41 -9.96
C GLU A 183 -15.51 -26.78 -8.84
N ALA A 184 -15.01 -26.89 -7.61
CA ALA A 184 -15.83 -27.24 -6.45
C ALA A 184 -16.49 -25.96 -5.89
N ASP A 185 -17.73 -26.07 -5.41
CA ASP A 185 -18.46 -24.92 -4.83
C ASP A 185 -17.74 -24.31 -3.61
N ASP A 186 -17.62 -22.98 -3.63
CA ASP A 186 -16.78 -22.13 -2.77
C ASP A 186 -16.98 -22.34 -1.26
N ARG A 187 -18.20 -22.65 -0.80
CA ARG A 187 -18.49 -22.77 0.65
C ARG A 187 -17.72 -23.89 1.36
N SER A 188 -17.10 -24.78 0.60
CA SER A 188 -16.37 -25.94 1.08
C SER A 188 -14.88 -25.92 0.65
N GLU A 189 -14.49 -24.94 -0.17
CA GLU A 189 -13.31 -24.99 -1.03
C GLU A 189 -11.99 -25.01 -0.25
N GLN A 190 -11.85 -24.21 0.81
CA GLN A 190 -10.58 -24.16 1.53
C GLN A 190 -10.29 -25.48 2.27
N VAL A 191 -11.29 -26.08 2.94
CA VAL A 191 -11.10 -27.35 3.66
C VAL A 191 -10.93 -28.51 2.68
N TRP A 192 -11.78 -28.59 1.66
CA TRP A 192 -11.76 -29.72 0.72
C TRP A 192 -10.56 -29.70 -0.22
N ARG A 193 -10.05 -28.53 -0.61
CA ARG A 193 -8.88 -28.43 -1.49
C ARG A 193 -7.62 -28.94 -0.79
N HIS A 194 -7.47 -28.71 0.51
CA HIS A 194 -6.41 -29.35 1.31
C HIS A 194 -6.58 -30.88 1.33
N TRP A 195 -7.80 -31.38 1.54
CA TRP A 195 -8.07 -32.82 1.51
C TRP A 195 -7.83 -33.47 0.14
N ILE A 196 -8.16 -32.79 -0.96
CA ILE A 196 -7.92 -33.30 -2.32
C ILE A 196 -6.43 -33.41 -2.61
N VAL A 197 -5.63 -32.43 -2.18
CA VAL A 197 -4.16 -32.49 -2.30
C VAL A 197 -3.60 -33.66 -1.48
N ILE A 198 -4.04 -33.77 -0.22
CA ILE A 198 -3.58 -34.82 0.68
C ILE A 198 -3.97 -36.20 0.13
N ALA A 199 -5.23 -36.37 -0.28
CA ALA A 199 -5.73 -37.62 -0.86
C ALA A 199 -5.03 -37.96 -2.18
N GLY A 200 -4.88 -36.99 -3.09
CA GLY A 200 -4.18 -37.18 -4.36
C GLY A 200 -2.71 -37.60 -4.16
N ALA A 201 -1.98 -36.89 -3.30
CA ALA A 201 -0.58 -37.22 -2.99
C ALA A 201 -0.45 -38.58 -2.29
N ALA A 202 -1.32 -38.87 -1.33
CA ALA A 202 -1.35 -40.15 -0.62
C ALA A 202 -1.67 -41.33 -1.57
N SER A 203 -2.67 -41.17 -2.44
CA SER A 203 -3.02 -42.16 -3.46
C SER A 203 -1.89 -42.39 -4.47
N LEU A 204 -1.18 -41.34 -4.90
CA LEU A 204 0.00 -41.50 -5.76
C LEU A 204 1.11 -42.30 -5.09
N VAL A 205 1.42 -41.99 -3.82
CA VAL A 205 2.46 -42.68 -3.05
C VAL A 205 2.07 -44.14 -2.78
N ILE A 206 0.85 -44.41 -2.33
CA ILE A 206 0.40 -45.77 -2.02
C ILE A 206 0.25 -46.59 -3.30
N GLY A 207 -0.30 -46.02 -4.37
CA GLY A 207 -0.39 -46.68 -5.66
C GLY A 207 0.98 -47.07 -6.20
N ALA A 208 1.95 -46.15 -6.16
CA ALA A 208 3.33 -46.44 -6.55
C ALA A 208 3.98 -47.52 -5.67
N ALA A 209 3.72 -47.52 -4.36
CA ALA A 209 4.23 -48.53 -3.43
C ALA A 209 3.64 -49.92 -3.71
N LEU A 210 2.31 -50.02 -3.87
CA LEU A 210 1.61 -51.27 -4.18
C LEU A 210 2.05 -51.85 -5.53
N VAL A 211 2.20 -51.01 -6.56
CA VAL A 211 2.71 -51.47 -7.87
C VAL A 211 4.17 -51.91 -7.77
N SER A 212 5.01 -51.20 -7.01
CA SER A 212 6.41 -51.58 -6.81
C SER A 212 6.55 -52.92 -6.08
N VAL A 213 5.80 -53.12 -4.98
CA VAL A 213 5.77 -54.35 -4.18
C VAL A 213 5.16 -55.52 -4.97
N GLY A 214 4.07 -55.28 -5.70
CA GLY A 214 3.48 -56.31 -6.56
C GLY A 214 4.41 -56.70 -7.72
N ALA A 215 5.13 -55.74 -8.30
CA ALA A 215 6.11 -56.00 -9.35
C ALA A 215 7.33 -56.76 -8.83
N SER A 216 7.83 -56.48 -7.63
CA SER A 216 8.96 -57.21 -7.06
C SER A 216 8.64 -58.68 -6.79
N ASP A 217 7.40 -59.01 -6.42
CA ASP A 217 6.94 -60.38 -6.22
C ASP A 217 6.86 -61.19 -7.54
N VAL A 218 6.69 -60.50 -8.67
CA VAL A 218 6.68 -61.10 -10.02
C VAL A 218 8.09 -61.18 -10.64
N VAL A 219 9.01 -60.32 -10.22
CA VAL A 219 10.35 -60.12 -10.82
C VAL A 219 11.44 -60.92 -10.09
N THR A 220 11.25 -62.23 -9.99
CA THR A 220 12.37 -63.18 -9.80
C THR A 220 12.94 -63.70 -11.13
N ALA A 221 12.55 -63.11 -12.26
CA ALA A 221 13.14 -63.31 -13.59
C ALA A 221 13.37 -61.95 -14.30
N PRO A 222 14.41 -61.81 -15.14
CA PRO A 222 14.82 -60.51 -15.70
C PRO A 222 13.71 -59.89 -16.56
N LEU A 223 13.34 -58.65 -16.23
CA LEU A 223 12.40 -57.82 -16.99
C LEU A 223 12.95 -57.60 -18.41
N SER A 224 12.37 -58.29 -19.39
CA SER A 224 12.64 -58.03 -20.81
C SER A 224 12.12 -56.64 -21.22
N SER A 225 12.66 -56.07 -22.29
CA SER A 225 12.17 -54.80 -22.87
C SER A 225 10.67 -54.83 -23.21
N GLY A 226 10.06 -56.02 -23.35
CA GLY A 226 8.62 -56.19 -23.53
C GLY A 226 7.79 -55.94 -22.26
N THR A 227 8.26 -56.32 -21.07
CA THR A 227 7.49 -56.17 -19.82
C THR A 227 7.40 -54.72 -19.36
N ALA A 228 8.42 -53.90 -19.63
CA ALA A 228 8.38 -52.45 -19.40
C ALA A 228 7.37 -51.75 -20.33
N LEU A 229 7.27 -52.17 -21.60
CA LEU A 229 6.26 -51.70 -22.54
C LEU A 229 4.85 -52.15 -22.15
N VAL A 230 4.69 -53.35 -21.60
CA VAL A 230 3.39 -53.87 -21.13
C VAL A 230 2.92 -53.16 -19.86
N LEU A 231 3.81 -52.87 -18.89
CA LEU A 231 3.45 -52.07 -17.71
C LEU A 231 3.10 -50.62 -18.08
N LEU A 232 3.87 -50.00 -18.97
CA LEU A 232 3.55 -48.68 -19.52
C LEU A 232 2.20 -48.71 -20.25
N ALA A 233 1.97 -49.72 -21.10
CA ALA A 233 0.71 -49.89 -21.82
C ALA A 233 -0.47 -50.20 -20.88
N LEU A 234 -0.27 -50.91 -19.77
CA LEU A 234 -1.31 -51.17 -18.76
C LEU A 234 -1.65 -49.92 -17.96
N VAL A 235 -0.67 -49.09 -17.60
CA VAL A 235 -0.93 -47.79 -16.93
C VAL A 235 -1.64 -46.83 -17.89
N VAL A 236 -1.21 -46.76 -19.15
CA VAL A 236 -1.87 -45.96 -20.19
C VAL A 236 -3.27 -46.51 -20.50
N ALA A 237 -3.45 -47.83 -20.62
CA ALA A 237 -4.73 -48.47 -20.88
C ALA A 237 -5.69 -48.42 -19.69
N ALA A 238 -5.19 -48.43 -18.44
CA ALA A 238 -6.01 -48.21 -17.25
C ALA A 238 -6.43 -46.75 -17.12
N GLY A 239 -5.54 -45.80 -17.44
CA GLY A 239 -5.89 -44.37 -17.51
C GLY A 239 -6.89 -44.06 -18.62
N VAL A 240 -6.66 -44.60 -19.82
CA VAL A 240 -7.58 -44.49 -20.97
C VAL A 240 -8.86 -45.28 -20.72
N GLY A 241 -8.81 -46.43 -20.06
CA GLY A 241 -9.96 -47.28 -19.73
C GLY A 241 -10.86 -46.65 -18.67
N ALA A 242 -10.29 -46.03 -17.63
CA ALA A 242 -11.06 -45.27 -16.64
C ALA A 242 -11.71 -44.02 -17.28
N TYR A 243 -11.00 -43.35 -18.18
CA TYR A 243 -11.52 -42.25 -18.98
C TYR A 243 -12.67 -42.70 -19.91
N LEU A 244 -12.45 -43.76 -20.69
CA LEU A 244 -13.43 -44.30 -21.63
C LEU A 244 -14.64 -44.93 -20.93
N LEU A 245 -14.48 -45.55 -19.75
CA LEU A 245 -15.60 -46.06 -18.93
C LEU A 245 -16.42 -44.91 -18.34
N GLY A 246 -15.78 -43.82 -17.94
CA GLY A 246 -16.47 -42.57 -17.57
C GLY A 246 -17.28 -42.00 -18.75
N GLU A 247 -16.69 -41.99 -19.95
CA GLU A 247 -17.32 -41.50 -21.17
C GLU A 247 -18.42 -42.44 -21.73
N LEU A 248 -18.28 -43.78 -21.60
CA LEU A 248 -19.30 -44.74 -22.02
C LEU A 248 -20.50 -44.79 -21.06
N ALA A 249 -20.25 -44.61 -19.76
CA ALA A 249 -21.31 -44.43 -18.76
C ALA A 249 -22.07 -43.13 -19.01
N TYR A 250 -21.38 -42.08 -19.45
CA TYR A 250 -21.97 -40.81 -19.87
C TYR A 250 -22.86 -40.96 -21.12
N ARG A 251 -22.36 -41.61 -22.19
CA ARG A 251 -23.11 -41.76 -23.46
C ARG A 251 -24.28 -42.74 -23.38
N ARG A 252 -24.23 -43.76 -22.51
CA ARG A 252 -25.39 -44.65 -22.28
C ARG A 252 -26.57 -43.96 -21.59
N GLY A 253 -26.36 -42.77 -21.00
CA GLY A 253 -27.41 -41.97 -20.36
C GLY A 253 -28.21 -41.08 -21.32
N GLU A 254 -27.82 -40.94 -22.60
CA GLU A 254 -28.49 -40.06 -23.56
C GLU A 254 -29.70 -40.68 -24.30
N GLY A 255 -30.03 -41.95 -24.03
CA GLY A 255 -31.08 -42.68 -24.76
C GLY A 255 -32.50 -42.63 -24.20
N ALA A 256 -32.75 -42.00 -23.04
CA ALA A 256 -34.07 -42.01 -22.41
C ALA A 256 -34.69 -40.60 -22.34
N SER A 257 -35.69 -40.41 -23.19
CA SER A 257 -36.48 -39.21 -23.47
C SER A 257 -37.12 -38.49 -22.25
N GLY A 258 -36.86 -37.18 -22.16
CA GLY A 258 -37.88 -36.13 -22.04
C GLY A 258 -38.57 -35.89 -20.69
N ARG A 259 -38.01 -35.01 -19.84
CA ARG A 259 -38.75 -33.96 -19.07
C ARG A 259 -37.83 -33.09 -18.18
N SER A 260 -38.13 -31.78 -18.22
CA SER A 260 -37.77 -30.63 -17.36
C SER A 260 -36.31 -30.39 -16.93
N GLU A 261 -35.74 -29.32 -17.49
CA GLU A 261 -34.60 -28.54 -17.00
C GLU A 261 -34.85 -28.02 -15.58
N GLN A 262 -34.34 -28.68 -14.53
CA GLN A 262 -33.83 -28.02 -13.32
C GLN A 262 -33.28 -28.93 -12.22
N ASP A 263 -33.36 -30.26 -12.35
CA ASP A 263 -32.79 -31.16 -11.34
C ASP A 263 -31.50 -31.85 -11.81
N GLU A 264 -30.43 -31.60 -11.04
CA GLU A 264 -29.44 -32.58 -10.62
C GLU A 264 -28.94 -33.57 -11.69
N ARG A 265 -28.29 -33.08 -12.74
CA ARG A 265 -27.43 -33.91 -13.60
C ARG A 265 -26.06 -34.06 -12.95
N SER A 266 -26.03 -34.83 -11.87
CA SER A 266 -24.87 -35.06 -11.00
C SER A 266 -23.76 -35.83 -11.72
N TRP A 267 -22.75 -35.09 -12.19
CA TRP A 267 -21.38 -35.56 -12.17
C TRP A 267 -21.10 -36.09 -10.75
N PRO A 268 -20.34 -37.19 -10.54
CA PRO A 268 -19.85 -37.50 -9.20
C PRO A 268 -19.10 -36.28 -8.67
N THR A 269 -19.72 -35.54 -7.74
CA THR A 269 -19.13 -34.34 -7.16
C THR A 269 -17.73 -34.68 -6.64
N PRO A 270 -16.76 -33.75 -6.62
CA PRO A 270 -15.42 -34.01 -6.09
C PRO A 270 -15.45 -34.61 -4.67
N ILE A 271 -16.55 -34.39 -3.94
CA ILE A 271 -16.88 -35.00 -2.63
C ILE A 271 -17.07 -36.54 -2.74
N SER A 272 -17.76 -37.03 -3.76
CA SER A 272 -17.91 -38.47 -4.00
C SER A 272 -16.61 -39.16 -4.45
N LEU A 273 -15.78 -38.46 -5.23
CA LEU A 273 -14.46 -38.95 -5.66
C LEU A 273 -13.43 -38.94 -4.51
N THR A 274 -13.49 -37.95 -3.62
CA THR A 274 -12.67 -37.93 -2.39
C THR A 274 -13.13 -38.97 -1.38
N ALA A 275 -14.42 -39.19 -1.18
CA ALA A 275 -14.92 -40.27 -0.33
C ALA A 275 -14.52 -41.66 -0.88
N ALA A 276 -14.64 -41.86 -2.20
CA ALA A 276 -14.13 -43.05 -2.87
C ALA A 276 -12.60 -43.17 -2.72
N GLY A 277 -11.87 -42.05 -2.76
CA GLY A 277 -10.43 -42.02 -2.57
C GLY A 277 -9.98 -42.31 -1.15
N ILE A 278 -10.69 -41.84 -0.14
CA ILE A 278 -10.45 -42.18 1.26
C ILE A 278 -10.75 -43.66 1.50
N GLY A 279 -11.84 -44.20 0.92
CA GLY A 279 -12.17 -45.61 0.98
C GLY A 279 -11.11 -46.50 0.32
N LEU A 280 -10.70 -46.18 -0.91
CA LEU A 280 -9.65 -46.88 -1.65
C LEU A 280 -8.27 -46.73 -0.98
N PHE A 281 -7.99 -45.57 -0.38
CA PHE A 281 -6.80 -45.34 0.45
C PHE A 281 -6.78 -46.27 1.66
N ALA A 282 -7.87 -46.35 2.43
CA ALA A 282 -7.95 -47.20 3.62
C ALA A 282 -7.77 -48.68 3.24
N VAL A 283 -8.42 -49.12 2.15
CA VAL A 283 -8.27 -50.49 1.63
C VAL A 283 -6.83 -50.76 1.17
N GLY A 284 -6.21 -49.83 0.42
CA GLY A 284 -4.83 -49.95 -0.04
C GLY A 284 -3.80 -49.95 1.10
N ALA A 285 -3.99 -49.10 2.11
CA ALA A 285 -3.12 -49.02 3.28
C ALA A 285 -3.25 -50.28 4.17
N VAL A 286 -4.47 -50.78 4.37
CA VAL A 286 -4.73 -52.04 5.09
C VAL A 286 -4.13 -53.23 4.34
N ALA A 287 -4.28 -53.30 3.02
CA ALA A 287 -3.66 -54.35 2.20
C ALA A 287 -2.13 -54.29 2.26
N LEU A 288 -1.53 -53.10 2.20
CA LEU A 288 -0.08 -52.91 2.33
C LEU A 288 0.43 -53.32 3.72
N LEU A 289 -0.23 -52.88 4.80
CA LEU A 289 0.14 -53.23 6.17
C LEU A 289 -0.02 -54.72 6.45
N ALA A 290 -1.11 -55.34 5.97
CA ALA A 290 -1.33 -56.77 6.10
C ALA A 290 -0.27 -57.57 5.34
N ARG A 291 0.17 -57.10 4.18
CA ARG A 291 1.24 -57.74 3.40
C ARG A 291 2.60 -57.64 4.09
N LEU A 292 2.92 -56.49 4.66
CA LEU A 292 4.19 -56.26 5.39
C LEU A 292 4.27 -57.04 6.71
N SER A 293 3.14 -57.43 7.31
CA SER A 293 3.09 -58.18 8.58
C SER A 293 3.17 -59.71 8.43
N GLY A 294 3.24 -60.25 7.21
CA GLY A 294 3.61 -61.65 6.95
C GLY A 294 2.60 -62.73 7.35
N GLY A 295 1.30 -62.43 7.45
CA GLY A 295 0.29 -63.43 7.79
C GLY A 295 -0.13 -64.30 6.61
N ASP A 296 0.03 -65.62 6.68
CA ASP A 296 -0.24 -66.57 5.57
C ASP A 296 -1.73 -66.76 5.18
N THR A 297 -2.66 -66.01 5.78
CA THR A 297 -4.11 -66.13 5.53
C THR A 297 -4.63 -64.94 4.74
N PHE A 298 -4.46 -64.96 3.42
CA PHE A 298 -5.03 -63.94 2.53
C PHE A 298 -6.20 -64.47 1.68
N PRO A 299 -7.21 -63.63 1.38
CA PRO A 299 -8.21 -63.91 0.36
C PRO A 299 -7.57 -64.13 -1.03
N PRO A 300 -8.13 -65.01 -1.88
CA PRO A 300 -7.55 -65.36 -3.20
C PRO A 300 -7.45 -64.19 -4.20
N TRP A 301 -8.11 -63.05 -3.95
CA TRP A 301 -8.02 -61.84 -4.76
C TRP A 301 -6.83 -60.93 -4.37
N MET A 302 -6.06 -61.27 -3.32
CA MET A 302 -4.82 -60.58 -2.92
C MET A 302 -3.55 -61.37 -3.32
N ASP A 303 -3.57 -62.01 -4.49
CA ASP A 303 -2.34 -62.47 -5.13
C ASP A 303 -1.54 -61.27 -5.69
N ALA A 304 -0.34 -61.52 -6.24
CA ALA A 304 0.52 -60.45 -6.75
C ALA A 304 -0.20 -59.56 -7.79
N TRP A 305 -1.08 -60.15 -8.61
CA TRP A 305 -1.88 -59.41 -9.60
C TRP A 305 -2.98 -58.56 -8.96
N GLY A 306 -3.64 -59.07 -7.93
CA GLY A 306 -4.61 -58.31 -7.14
C GLY A 306 -4.02 -57.05 -6.51
N VAL A 307 -2.80 -57.16 -5.97
CA VAL A 307 -2.06 -56.02 -5.39
C VAL A 307 -1.67 -55.00 -6.46
N ILE A 308 -1.21 -55.46 -7.63
CA ILE A 308 -0.89 -54.58 -8.77
C ILE A 308 -2.15 -53.86 -9.26
N ILE A 309 -3.28 -54.56 -9.44
CA ILE A 309 -4.54 -53.97 -9.91
C ILE A 309 -5.03 -52.93 -8.92
N LEU A 310 -5.02 -53.24 -7.62
CA LEU A 310 -5.38 -52.28 -6.57
C LEU A 310 -4.44 -51.06 -6.59
N GLY A 311 -3.14 -51.30 -6.72
CA GLY A 311 -2.13 -50.24 -6.84
C GLY A 311 -2.37 -49.33 -8.05
N VAL A 312 -2.72 -49.89 -9.20
CA VAL A 312 -3.04 -49.14 -10.42
C VAL A 312 -4.33 -48.33 -10.26
N VAL A 313 -5.38 -48.88 -9.65
CA VAL A 313 -6.64 -48.15 -9.38
C VAL A 313 -6.39 -46.97 -8.44
N VAL A 314 -5.66 -47.20 -7.35
CA VAL A 314 -5.29 -46.16 -6.39
C VAL A 314 -4.40 -45.09 -7.05
N ALA A 315 -3.44 -45.51 -7.87
CA ALA A 315 -2.57 -44.60 -8.63
C ALA A 315 -3.37 -43.77 -9.65
N ALA A 316 -4.30 -44.38 -10.40
CA ALA A 316 -5.15 -43.70 -11.37
C ALA A 316 -6.03 -42.64 -10.69
N LEU A 317 -6.59 -42.95 -9.52
CA LEU A 317 -7.32 -41.97 -8.73
C LEU A 317 -6.40 -40.84 -8.24
N GLY A 318 -5.20 -41.17 -7.76
CA GLY A 318 -4.20 -40.17 -7.39
C GLY A 318 -3.82 -39.24 -8.55
N VAL A 319 -3.71 -39.79 -9.76
CA VAL A 319 -3.48 -39.03 -11.01
C VAL A 319 -4.63 -38.08 -11.29
N VAL A 320 -5.88 -38.54 -11.22
CA VAL A 320 -7.08 -37.71 -11.47
C VAL A 320 -7.21 -36.60 -10.43
N LEU A 321 -7.05 -36.89 -9.14
CA LEU A 321 -7.13 -35.89 -8.06
C LEU A 321 -6.00 -34.87 -8.14
N THR A 322 -4.78 -35.32 -8.46
CA THR A 322 -3.63 -34.42 -8.65
C THR A 322 -3.78 -33.57 -9.91
N ALA A 323 -4.27 -34.14 -11.01
CA ALA A 323 -4.57 -33.40 -12.24
C ALA A 323 -5.68 -32.37 -12.01
N TRP A 324 -6.75 -32.75 -11.32
CA TRP A 324 -7.81 -31.82 -10.92
C TRP A 324 -7.24 -30.66 -10.11
N TRP A 325 -6.43 -30.94 -9.08
CA TRP A 325 -5.82 -29.91 -8.26
C TRP A 325 -4.88 -28.99 -9.05
N LEU A 326 -4.08 -29.54 -9.97
CA LEU A 326 -3.21 -28.74 -10.84
C LEU A 326 -4.01 -27.86 -11.79
N ALA A 327 -5.11 -28.37 -12.34
CA ALA A 327 -5.94 -27.69 -13.34
C ALA A 327 -6.83 -26.57 -12.77
N THR A 328 -7.32 -26.73 -11.54
CA THR A 328 -8.24 -25.77 -10.87
C THR A 328 -7.51 -24.75 -9.99
N ARG A 329 -6.18 -24.81 -9.91
CA ARG A 329 -5.42 -23.90 -9.05
C ARG A 329 -5.45 -22.45 -9.57
N ILE A 330 -5.71 -21.51 -8.66
CA ILE A 330 -5.50 -20.08 -8.90
C ILE A 330 -4.00 -19.76 -8.82
N ARG A 331 -3.27 -20.00 -9.92
CA ARG A 331 -1.85 -19.61 -10.08
C ARG A 331 -1.64 -19.02 -11.47
N LEU A 332 -1.14 -17.79 -11.50
CA LEU A 332 -0.97 -16.98 -12.70
C LEU A 332 0.50 -16.65 -12.95
N GLU A 333 0.92 -16.81 -14.20
CA GLU A 333 2.19 -16.30 -14.73
C GLU A 333 1.92 -15.18 -15.75
N VAL A 334 2.50 -14.00 -15.55
CA VAL A 334 2.38 -12.87 -16.49
C VAL A 334 3.68 -12.75 -17.30
N LYS A 335 3.58 -12.87 -18.61
CA LYS A 335 4.70 -12.74 -19.56
C LYS A 335 4.53 -11.48 -20.38
N PHE A 336 5.52 -10.60 -20.35
CA PHE A 336 5.53 -9.37 -21.14
C PHE A 336 6.55 -9.47 -22.27
N ASN A 337 6.12 -9.32 -23.52
CA ASN A 337 7.01 -9.34 -24.68
C ASN A 337 7.39 -7.90 -25.05
N ALA A 338 8.35 -7.32 -24.33
CA ALA A 338 8.99 -6.04 -24.64
C ALA A 338 10.30 -6.23 -25.42
N SER A 339 10.78 -5.16 -26.07
CA SER A 339 12.06 -5.11 -26.80
C SER A 339 13.29 -5.26 -25.90
N SER A 340 13.19 -4.87 -24.61
CA SER A 340 14.28 -4.96 -23.63
C SER A 340 13.93 -5.85 -22.42
N GLY A 341 14.97 -6.42 -21.78
CA GLY A 341 14.81 -7.38 -20.68
C GLY A 341 14.42 -6.78 -19.33
N THR A 342 14.84 -5.55 -19.04
CA THR A 342 14.53 -4.83 -17.80
C THR A 342 13.11 -4.25 -17.82
N GLU A 343 12.70 -3.63 -18.93
CA GLU A 343 11.35 -3.11 -19.12
C GLU A 343 10.27 -4.21 -19.04
N ARG A 344 10.61 -5.41 -19.56
CA ARG A 344 9.79 -6.62 -19.42
C ARG A 344 9.49 -6.95 -17.96
N ALA A 345 10.49 -6.93 -17.09
CA ALA A 345 10.33 -7.27 -15.68
C ALA A 345 9.52 -6.19 -14.93
N THR A 346 9.79 -4.91 -15.21
CA THR A 346 9.08 -3.79 -14.58
C THR A 346 7.60 -3.76 -14.95
N ARG A 347 7.26 -3.88 -16.24
CA ARG A 347 5.85 -3.84 -16.67
C ARG A 347 5.06 -5.10 -16.26
N ALA A 348 5.70 -6.28 -16.28
CA ALA A 348 5.07 -7.49 -15.74
C ALA A 348 4.81 -7.35 -14.22
N GLY A 349 5.76 -6.76 -13.48
CA GLY A 349 5.60 -6.46 -12.07
C GLY A 349 4.45 -5.47 -11.80
N ALA A 350 4.29 -4.44 -12.63
CA ALA A 350 3.19 -3.48 -12.52
C ALA A 350 1.81 -4.14 -12.74
N VAL A 351 1.67 -5.00 -13.77
CA VAL A 351 0.41 -5.74 -14.00
C VAL A 351 0.08 -6.66 -12.83
N VAL A 352 1.09 -7.35 -12.28
CA VAL A 352 0.92 -8.18 -11.08
C VAL A 352 0.49 -7.34 -9.88
N ALA A 353 1.06 -6.15 -9.70
CA ALA A 353 0.64 -5.24 -8.64
C ALA A 353 -0.82 -4.80 -8.81
N TYR A 354 -1.25 -4.38 -10.00
CA TYR A 354 -2.65 -4.01 -10.27
C TYR A 354 -3.60 -5.20 -10.14
N LEU A 355 -3.19 -6.41 -10.54
CA LEU A 355 -3.95 -7.62 -10.29
C LEU A 355 -4.09 -7.94 -8.81
N ASN A 356 -3.05 -7.69 -8.02
CA ASN A 356 -3.13 -7.82 -6.57
C ASN A 356 -4.07 -6.76 -5.98
N GLU A 357 -4.02 -5.51 -6.43
CA GLU A 357 -4.93 -4.46 -5.96
C GLU A 357 -6.40 -4.72 -6.33
N LEU A 358 -6.66 -5.29 -7.51
CA LEU A 358 -8.01 -5.62 -7.93
C LEU A 358 -8.50 -6.95 -7.32
N GLY A 359 -7.62 -7.95 -7.22
CA GLY A 359 -7.98 -9.35 -6.99
C GLY A 359 -7.49 -9.98 -5.69
N GLY A 360 -6.56 -9.35 -4.97
CA GLY A 360 -5.92 -9.90 -3.76
C GLY A 360 -5.96 -8.99 -2.53
N GLU A 361 -6.21 -7.69 -2.70
CA GLU A 361 -6.30 -6.76 -1.58
C GLU A 361 -7.63 -6.82 -0.84
N LYS A 362 -7.57 -6.57 0.47
CA LYS A 362 -8.75 -6.45 1.32
C LYS A 362 -9.56 -5.19 0.94
N PRO A 363 -10.87 -5.17 1.24
CA PRO A 363 -11.72 -4.03 0.90
C PRO A 363 -11.17 -2.68 1.39
N LYS A 364 -11.06 -1.71 0.49
CA LYS A 364 -10.52 -0.35 0.75
C LYS A 364 -11.45 0.76 0.25
N GLY A 365 -11.35 1.94 0.87
CA GLY A 365 -12.23 3.10 0.62
C GLY A 365 -13.54 3.03 1.41
N LEU A 366 -13.87 4.09 2.15
CA LEU A 366 -15.01 4.10 3.09
C LEU A 366 -16.36 4.33 2.42
N GLU A 367 -16.44 5.23 1.45
CA GLU A 367 -17.71 5.60 0.81
C GLU A 367 -17.88 4.90 -0.55
N VAL A 368 -16.78 4.68 -1.25
CA VAL A 368 -16.73 4.00 -2.55
C VAL A 368 -15.59 2.98 -2.58
N PRO A 369 -15.71 1.88 -3.34
CA PRO A 369 -14.63 0.91 -3.47
C PRO A 369 -13.40 1.52 -4.17
N GLY A 370 -12.22 1.34 -3.60
CA GLY A 370 -10.95 1.71 -4.24
C GLY A 370 -10.39 0.66 -5.23
N GLY A 371 -11.13 -0.44 -5.43
CA GLY A 371 -10.79 -1.59 -6.27
C GLY A 371 -11.99 -2.54 -6.38
N SER A 372 -11.80 -3.79 -6.80
CA SER A 372 -12.88 -4.77 -6.95
C SER A 372 -13.24 -5.56 -5.68
N ASP A 373 -12.61 -5.29 -4.52
CA ASP A 373 -12.84 -5.98 -3.23
C ASP A 373 -12.74 -7.53 -3.30
N VAL A 374 -12.11 -8.07 -4.35
CA VAL A 374 -11.85 -9.49 -4.52
C VAL A 374 -10.58 -9.82 -3.72
N THR A 375 -10.60 -10.90 -2.93
CA THR A 375 -9.45 -11.37 -2.13
C THR A 375 -8.92 -12.73 -2.60
N ALA A 376 -9.55 -13.35 -3.60
CA ALA A 376 -9.26 -14.71 -4.04
C ALA A 376 -7.87 -14.89 -4.70
N LEU A 377 -7.20 -13.79 -5.09
CA LEU A 377 -5.82 -13.81 -5.58
C LEU A 377 -4.76 -13.63 -4.48
N ASP A 378 -5.14 -13.53 -3.20
CA ASP A 378 -4.17 -13.46 -2.10
C ASP A 378 -3.27 -14.72 -2.10
N GLY A 379 -1.94 -14.51 -2.20
CA GLY A 379 -0.97 -15.59 -2.34
C GLY A 379 -1.01 -16.38 -3.67
N ALA A 380 -1.79 -15.92 -4.68
CA ALA A 380 -1.87 -16.57 -5.99
C ALA A 380 -0.61 -16.36 -6.86
N PHE A 381 0.17 -15.32 -6.55
CA PHE A 381 1.41 -15.01 -7.25
C PHE A 381 2.56 -15.89 -6.75
N ALA A 382 3.34 -16.44 -7.68
CA ALA A 382 4.39 -17.38 -7.37
C ALA A 382 5.57 -16.71 -6.63
N THR A 383 5.55 -16.70 -5.30
CA THR A 383 6.75 -16.52 -4.49
C THR A 383 7.19 -17.88 -3.96
N MET A 384 8.43 -18.28 -4.26
CA MET A 384 9.04 -19.49 -3.68
C MET A 384 9.92 -19.11 -2.49
N PRO A 385 9.88 -19.84 -1.37
CA PRO A 385 10.88 -19.73 -0.31
C PRO A 385 12.22 -20.34 -0.74
N GLU A 386 13.32 -19.62 -0.52
CA GLU A 386 14.68 -20.13 -0.72
C GLU A 386 15.20 -20.85 0.52
N ASN A 387 14.90 -22.15 0.66
CA ASN A 387 15.57 -23.00 1.65
C ASN A 387 16.49 -24.02 0.97
N ALA A 388 17.76 -24.03 1.39
CA ALA A 388 18.87 -24.75 0.75
C ALA A 388 18.91 -26.27 1.02
N ALA A 389 18.03 -26.81 1.88
CA ALA A 389 18.22 -28.14 2.46
C ALA A 389 17.62 -29.35 1.68
N LEU A 390 16.98 -29.16 0.52
CA LEU A 390 16.30 -30.27 -0.19
C LEU A 390 16.56 -30.28 -1.70
N ARG A 391 17.80 -30.38 -2.18
CA ARG A 391 18.13 -30.12 -3.60
C ARG A 391 17.58 -31.15 -4.62
N VAL A 392 17.42 -32.43 -4.25
CA VAL A 392 16.86 -33.48 -5.14
C VAL A 392 15.33 -33.46 -5.11
N LEU A 393 14.71 -33.43 -3.92
CA LEU A 393 13.26 -33.25 -3.76
C LEU A 393 12.80 -31.89 -4.33
N LYS A 394 13.65 -30.86 -4.29
CA LYS A 394 13.44 -29.58 -4.97
C LYS A 394 13.27 -29.76 -6.47
N SER A 395 14.07 -30.56 -7.19
CA SER A 395 13.83 -30.74 -8.63
C SER A 395 12.45 -31.34 -8.95
N PHE A 396 11.99 -32.29 -8.14
CA PHE A 396 10.67 -32.93 -8.28
C PHE A 396 9.51 -32.01 -7.85
N ILE A 397 9.65 -31.32 -6.71
CA ILE A 397 8.68 -30.33 -6.24
C ILE A 397 8.65 -29.11 -7.16
N THR A 398 9.78 -28.69 -7.75
CA THR A 398 9.84 -27.57 -8.69
C THR A 398 9.21 -27.95 -10.04
N ALA A 399 9.30 -29.22 -10.46
CA ALA A 399 8.60 -29.72 -11.63
C ALA A 399 7.06 -29.75 -11.45
N LEU A 400 6.56 -30.03 -10.24
CA LEU A 400 5.13 -29.92 -9.91
C LEU A 400 4.68 -28.48 -9.62
N ALA A 401 5.49 -27.71 -8.89
CA ALA A 401 5.18 -26.35 -8.47
C ALA A 401 5.33 -25.32 -9.60
N GLY A 402 6.06 -25.66 -10.67
CA GLY A 402 6.20 -24.85 -11.88
C GLY A 402 5.05 -24.96 -12.86
N PHE A 403 4.02 -25.77 -12.58
CA PHE A 403 2.79 -25.74 -13.37
C PHE A 403 1.91 -24.55 -12.93
N THR A 404 1.85 -23.54 -13.79
CA THR A 404 0.96 -22.38 -13.69
C THR A 404 -0.19 -22.59 -14.69
N PRO A 405 -1.40 -22.95 -14.21
CA PRO A 405 -2.54 -23.19 -15.11
C PRO A 405 -2.89 -21.94 -15.90
N TRP A 406 -2.76 -20.76 -15.29
CA TRP A 406 -3.03 -19.48 -15.95
C TRP A 406 -1.74 -18.84 -16.44
N VAL A 407 -1.72 -18.45 -17.73
CA VAL A 407 -0.63 -17.69 -18.34
C VAL A 407 -1.23 -16.53 -19.12
N ALA A 408 -0.89 -15.30 -18.73
CA ALA A 408 -1.24 -14.10 -19.48
C ALA A 408 -0.01 -13.63 -20.26
N THR A 409 -0.13 -13.56 -21.59
CA THR A 409 0.93 -13.02 -22.45
C THR A 409 0.51 -11.66 -22.96
N ILE A 410 1.33 -10.64 -22.69
CA ILE A 410 1.09 -9.25 -23.08
C ILE A 410 2.16 -8.83 -24.07
N GLN A 411 1.75 -8.26 -25.20
CA GLN A 411 2.63 -7.75 -26.24
C GLN A 411 2.33 -6.27 -26.47
N ASP A 412 3.39 -5.46 -26.47
CA ASP A 412 3.30 -4.04 -26.83
C ASP A 412 3.25 -3.89 -28.35
N GLN A 413 2.29 -3.12 -28.85
CA GLN A 413 2.08 -2.79 -30.25
C GLN A 413 1.79 -1.29 -30.37
N ASP A 414 2.85 -0.49 -30.57
CA ASP A 414 2.79 0.93 -30.91
C ASP A 414 1.82 1.75 -30.02
N GLY A 415 1.89 1.56 -28.70
CA GLY A 415 1.05 2.29 -27.72
C GLY A 415 -0.27 1.58 -27.36
N SER A 416 -0.56 0.43 -27.98
CA SER A 416 -1.63 -0.48 -27.59
C SER A 416 -1.07 -1.79 -27.02
N LEU A 417 -1.82 -2.44 -26.12
CA LEU A 417 -1.43 -3.74 -25.55
C LEU A 417 -2.31 -4.85 -26.09
N ALA A 418 -1.71 -5.83 -26.76
CA ALA A 418 -2.36 -7.08 -27.13
C ALA A 418 -2.16 -8.11 -26.01
N ILE A 419 -3.25 -8.69 -25.51
CA ILE A 419 -3.25 -9.63 -24.39
C ILE A 419 -3.87 -10.94 -24.83
N LEU A 420 -3.24 -12.04 -24.42
CA LEU A 420 -3.73 -13.39 -24.58
C LEU A 420 -3.72 -14.09 -23.23
N VAL A 421 -4.89 -14.49 -22.73
CA VAL A 421 -5.02 -15.26 -21.50
C VAL A 421 -5.22 -16.73 -21.86
N ARG A 422 -4.40 -17.58 -21.25
CA ARG A 422 -4.43 -19.02 -21.45
C ARG A 422 -4.69 -19.75 -20.14
N ARG A 423 -5.50 -20.80 -20.19
CA ARG A 423 -5.72 -21.75 -19.10
C ARG A 423 -5.31 -23.15 -19.55
N ASN A 424 -4.49 -23.85 -18.76
CA ASN A 424 -4.04 -25.21 -19.01
C ASN A 424 -3.49 -25.40 -20.44
N GLY A 425 -2.78 -24.38 -20.95
CA GLY A 425 -2.21 -24.38 -22.30
C GLY A 425 -3.19 -24.05 -23.44
N ARG A 426 -4.47 -23.80 -23.16
CA ARG A 426 -5.49 -23.41 -24.15
C ARG A 426 -5.75 -21.91 -24.09
N SER A 427 -6.13 -21.32 -25.21
CA SER A 427 -6.54 -19.91 -25.26
C SER A 427 -7.95 -19.79 -24.70
N GLU A 428 -8.14 -18.94 -23.69
CA GLU A 428 -9.46 -18.64 -23.13
C GLU A 428 -10.01 -17.35 -23.74
N ASP A 429 -9.27 -16.25 -23.61
CA ASP A 429 -9.67 -14.95 -24.15
C ASP A 429 -8.46 -14.11 -24.60
N SER A 430 -8.72 -13.12 -25.45
CA SER A 430 -7.74 -12.16 -25.92
C SER A 430 -8.36 -10.78 -26.18
N ALA A 431 -7.61 -9.72 -25.87
CA ALA A 431 -8.05 -8.36 -26.11
C ALA A 431 -6.90 -7.47 -26.63
N VAL A 432 -7.27 -6.43 -27.37
CA VAL A 432 -6.38 -5.32 -27.71
C VAL A 432 -6.85 -4.09 -26.95
N ILE A 433 -5.94 -3.49 -26.19
CA ILE A 433 -6.20 -2.38 -25.28
C ILE A 433 -5.54 -1.14 -25.84
N ASP A 434 -6.37 -0.18 -26.25
CA ASP A 434 -5.97 1.15 -26.70
C ASP A 434 -6.61 2.19 -25.77
N PRO A 435 -5.86 2.73 -24.77
CA PRO A 435 -6.40 3.69 -23.81
C PRO A 435 -7.02 4.93 -24.45
N VAL A 436 -6.53 5.35 -25.63
CA VAL A 436 -7.01 6.54 -26.35
C VAL A 436 -8.45 6.35 -26.85
N ARG A 437 -8.84 5.10 -27.12
CA ARG A 437 -10.22 4.76 -27.53
C ARG A 437 -11.13 4.43 -26.35
N LEU A 438 -10.55 4.03 -25.22
CA LEU A 438 -11.30 3.59 -24.04
C LEU A 438 -11.60 4.73 -23.07
N LEU A 439 -10.81 5.81 -23.09
CA LEU A 439 -10.99 6.97 -22.21
C LEU A 439 -11.50 8.20 -22.99
N PRO A 440 -12.21 9.13 -22.33
CA PRO A 440 -12.57 10.40 -22.91
C PRO A 440 -11.34 11.16 -23.45
N GLN A 441 -11.50 11.82 -24.60
CA GLN A 441 -10.42 12.62 -25.18
C GLN A 441 -10.05 13.80 -24.27
N GLY A 442 -8.76 14.06 -24.12
CA GLY A 442 -8.26 15.16 -23.28
C GLY A 442 -8.41 14.90 -21.78
N ILE A 443 -8.59 13.66 -21.34
CA ILE A 443 -8.74 13.37 -19.91
C ILE A 443 -7.49 13.70 -19.08
N TRP A 444 -6.32 13.65 -19.72
CA TRP A 444 -5.02 13.95 -19.13
C TRP A 444 -4.54 15.38 -19.42
N THR A 445 -5.25 16.13 -20.27
CA THR A 445 -4.92 17.53 -20.55
C THR A 445 -5.59 18.41 -19.50
N GLU A 446 -4.78 19.14 -18.74
CA GLU A 446 -5.30 20.13 -17.78
C GLU A 446 -6.12 21.17 -18.56
N SER A 447 -7.36 21.43 -18.13
CA SER A 447 -8.16 22.53 -18.64
C SER A 447 -7.64 23.87 -18.09
N SER A 448 -6.39 24.21 -18.37
CA SER A 448 -5.87 25.54 -18.16
C SER A 448 -6.11 26.35 -19.43
N GLY A 449 -7.24 27.06 -19.44
CA GLY A 449 -7.46 28.19 -20.34
C GLY A 449 -6.51 29.33 -20.02
N GLN A 450 -5.19 29.14 -20.20
CA GLN A 450 -4.22 30.22 -20.27
C GLN A 450 -2.94 29.72 -20.93
N GLN A 451 -2.88 29.82 -22.26
CA GLN A 451 -1.62 29.74 -23.00
C GLN A 451 -0.75 30.95 -22.64
N THR A 452 -0.01 30.85 -21.54
CA THR A 452 1.16 31.70 -21.33
C THR A 452 2.33 31.03 -22.05
N GLY A 453 2.82 31.67 -23.11
CA GLY A 453 3.93 31.17 -23.89
C GLY A 453 5.19 31.00 -23.04
N ALA A 454 5.51 29.75 -22.72
CA ALA A 454 6.84 29.31 -22.31
C ALA A 454 7.20 28.09 -23.16
N VAL A 455 8.31 28.16 -23.88
CA VAL A 455 8.70 27.21 -24.95
C VAL A 455 9.37 25.93 -24.39
N ASP A 456 9.22 25.61 -23.10
CA ASP A 456 9.87 24.42 -22.48
C ASP A 456 8.91 23.48 -21.73
N ASP A 457 7.66 23.88 -21.44
CA ASP A 457 6.70 23.06 -20.67
C ASP A 457 6.00 21.97 -21.51
N GLY A 458 5.91 22.15 -22.83
CA GLY A 458 5.18 21.23 -23.71
C GLY A 458 5.78 19.82 -23.77
N LYS A 459 7.08 19.66 -23.53
CA LYS A 459 7.73 18.34 -23.54
C LYS A 459 7.41 17.55 -22.26
N ALA A 460 7.44 18.20 -21.11
CA ALA A 460 7.14 17.56 -19.82
C ALA A 460 5.67 17.12 -19.73
N GLU A 461 4.74 17.93 -20.25
CA GLU A 461 3.31 17.62 -20.28
C GLU A 461 2.98 16.46 -21.25
N THR A 462 3.67 16.42 -22.41
CA THR A 462 3.55 15.31 -23.37
C THR A 462 4.10 14.01 -22.78
N ASP A 463 5.26 14.06 -22.10
CA ASP A 463 5.89 12.90 -21.46
C ASP A 463 5.01 12.34 -20.31
N LYS A 464 4.38 13.21 -19.51
CA LYS A 464 3.43 12.80 -18.45
C LYS A 464 2.18 12.15 -19.03
N THR A 465 1.58 12.74 -20.07
CA THR A 465 0.39 12.19 -20.73
C THR A 465 0.65 10.80 -21.30
N ALA A 466 1.82 10.58 -21.91
CA ALA A 466 2.22 9.26 -22.41
C ALA A 466 2.40 8.23 -21.28
N ALA A 467 2.95 8.65 -20.15
CA ALA A 467 3.10 7.79 -18.97
C ALA A 467 1.73 7.39 -18.37
N ASP A 468 0.80 8.34 -18.25
CA ASP A 468 -0.55 8.09 -17.73
C ASP A 468 -1.33 7.14 -18.65
N GLN A 469 -1.21 7.30 -19.97
CA GLN A 469 -1.80 6.37 -20.95
C GLN A 469 -1.20 4.96 -20.84
N ALA A 470 0.13 4.84 -20.72
CA ALA A 470 0.79 3.56 -20.55
C ALA A 470 0.34 2.86 -19.25
N GLN A 471 0.19 3.62 -18.16
CA GLN A 471 -0.33 3.11 -16.90
C GLN A 471 -1.79 2.63 -17.04
N ALA A 472 -2.66 3.42 -17.66
CA ALA A 472 -4.05 3.04 -17.90
C ALA A 472 -4.16 1.73 -18.71
N ALA A 473 -3.29 1.54 -19.71
CA ALA A 473 -3.24 0.29 -20.48
C ALA A 473 -2.96 -0.93 -19.58
N LEU A 474 -2.02 -0.80 -18.63
CA LEU A 474 -1.68 -1.87 -17.68
C LEU A 474 -2.80 -2.13 -16.67
N GLN A 475 -3.56 -1.11 -16.28
CA GLN A 475 -4.73 -1.24 -15.40
C GLN A 475 -5.87 -1.98 -16.11
N PHE A 476 -6.16 -1.64 -17.37
CA PHE A 476 -7.11 -2.40 -18.19
C PHE A 476 -6.64 -3.84 -18.44
N ALA A 477 -5.33 -4.06 -18.61
CA ALA A 477 -4.75 -5.39 -18.75
C ALA A 477 -5.04 -6.26 -17.53
N ALA A 478 -4.85 -5.71 -16.33
CA ALA A 478 -5.16 -6.40 -15.08
C ALA A 478 -6.68 -6.70 -14.97
N ALA A 479 -7.55 -5.74 -15.31
CA ALA A 479 -9.00 -5.95 -15.31
C ALA A 479 -9.43 -7.06 -16.29
N HIS A 480 -8.82 -7.13 -17.47
CA HIS A 480 -9.10 -8.18 -18.47
C HIS A 480 -8.67 -9.57 -17.98
N ILE A 481 -7.48 -9.68 -17.39
CA ILE A 481 -7.02 -10.95 -16.81
C ILE A 481 -7.94 -11.39 -15.66
N LEU A 482 -8.31 -10.47 -14.75
CA LEU A 482 -9.17 -10.77 -13.61
C LEU A 482 -10.55 -11.27 -14.02
N THR A 483 -11.19 -10.60 -14.98
CA THR A 483 -12.52 -10.98 -15.50
C THR A 483 -12.49 -12.30 -16.25
N THR A 484 -11.45 -12.57 -17.04
CA THR A 484 -11.27 -13.87 -17.71
C THR A 484 -11.14 -14.98 -16.67
N MET A 485 -10.36 -14.78 -15.61
CA MET A 485 -10.28 -15.73 -14.51
C MET A 485 -11.63 -15.90 -13.79
N ALA A 486 -12.40 -14.82 -13.62
CA ALA A 486 -13.72 -14.86 -13.00
C ALA A 486 -14.77 -15.69 -13.76
N GLU A 487 -14.57 -16.01 -15.05
CA GLU A 487 -15.46 -16.92 -15.79
C GLU A 487 -15.39 -18.34 -15.27
N HIS A 488 -14.22 -18.70 -14.73
CA HIS A 488 -13.97 -20.04 -14.27
C HIS A 488 -14.00 -20.13 -12.75
N HIS A 489 -13.55 -19.09 -12.03
CA HIS A 489 -13.48 -19.04 -10.56
C HIS A 489 -14.67 -18.27 -9.94
N PRO A 490 -15.65 -18.96 -9.31
CA PRO A 490 -16.80 -18.30 -8.69
C PRO A 490 -16.40 -17.31 -7.60
N SER A 491 -15.36 -17.60 -6.82
CA SER A 491 -14.87 -16.73 -5.75
C SER A 491 -14.41 -15.37 -6.26
N ILE A 492 -13.80 -15.31 -7.44
CA ILE A 492 -13.47 -14.06 -8.12
C ILE A 492 -14.75 -13.39 -8.63
N ARG A 493 -15.63 -14.14 -9.31
CA ARG A 493 -16.88 -13.62 -9.91
C ARG A 493 -17.78 -12.95 -8.89
N ILE A 494 -17.94 -13.60 -7.74
CA ILE A 494 -18.78 -13.13 -6.64
C ILE A 494 -18.20 -11.83 -6.06
N GLY A 495 -16.88 -11.72 -5.97
CA GLY A 495 -16.20 -10.53 -5.47
C GLY A 495 -16.34 -9.30 -6.38
N LEU A 496 -16.49 -9.50 -7.70
CA LEU A 496 -16.68 -8.42 -8.68
C LEU A 496 -18.01 -7.64 -8.56
N ALA A 497 -18.86 -7.96 -7.57
CA ALA A 497 -20.10 -7.24 -7.27
C ALA A 497 -21.05 -7.05 -8.47
N GLY A 498 -21.11 -8.05 -9.36
CA GLY A 498 -21.95 -8.06 -10.56
C GLY A 498 -21.25 -7.58 -11.84
N ALA A 499 -20.01 -7.10 -11.75
CA ALA A 499 -19.26 -6.70 -12.94
C ALA A 499 -18.89 -7.91 -13.82
N SER A 500 -19.06 -7.70 -15.11
CA SER A 500 -18.91 -8.66 -16.20
C SER A 500 -18.02 -8.13 -17.32
N SER A 501 -17.97 -6.81 -17.53
CA SER A 501 -17.06 -6.17 -18.49
C SER A 501 -15.75 -5.72 -17.83
N TRP A 502 -14.63 -6.15 -18.39
CA TRP A 502 -13.31 -5.70 -17.98
C TRP A 502 -13.06 -4.21 -18.24
N ARG A 503 -13.73 -3.65 -19.25
CA ARG A 503 -13.64 -2.22 -19.54
C ARG A 503 -14.27 -1.41 -18.41
N SER A 504 -15.43 -1.82 -17.92
CA SER A 504 -16.09 -1.18 -16.78
C SER A 504 -15.22 -1.23 -15.51
N ILE A 505 -14.64 -2.39 -15.19
CA ILE A 505 -13.74 -2.55 -14.03
C ILE A 505 -12.49 -1.68 -14.18
N GLY A 506 -11.88 -1.67 -15.37
CA GLY A 506 -10.71 -0.83 -15.66
C GLY A 506 -11.02 0.67 -15.51
N LEU A 507 -12.14 1.13 -16.05
CA LEU A 507 -12.59 2.52 -15.92
C LEU A 507 -12.86 2.91 -14.48
N GLN A 508 -13.57 2.06 -13.72
CA GLN A 508 -13.80 2.25 -12.29
C GLN A 508 -12.47 2.38 -11.53
N TYR A 509 -11.52 1.49 -11.80
CA TYR A 509 -10.24 1.46 -11.10
C TYR A 509 -9.37 2.68 -11.44
N ILE A 510 -9.33 3.10 -12.71
CA ILE A 510 -8.66 4.33 -13.16
C ILE A 510 -9.24 5.57 -12.45
N ALA A 511 -10.56 5.65 -12.32
CA ALA A 511 -11.22 6.74 -11.60
C ALA A 511 -10.89 6.72 -10.09
N ALA A 512 -10.74 5.52 -9.51
CA ALA A 512 -10.43 5.33 -8.10
C ALA A 512 -8.94 5.55 -7.75
N SER A 513 -8.01 5.25 -8.66
CA SER A 513 -6.56 5.29 -8.42
C SER A 513 -5.97 6.72 -8.38
N GLY A 514 -6.81 7.76 -8.51
CA GLY A 514 -6.40 9.16 -8.45
C GLY A 514 -5.65 9.66 -9.69
N ALA A 515 -5.57 8.85 -10.75
CA ALA A 515 -4.95 9.24 -12.00
C ALA A 515 -5.79 10.33 -12.68
N VAL A 516 -7.12 10.17 -12.68
CA VAL A 516 -8.04 11.12 -13.30
C VAL A 516 -8.27 12.34 -12.41
N PRO A 517 -8.23 13.57 -12.95
CA PRO A 517 -8.61 14.79 -12.23
C PRO A 517 -10.01 14.67 -11.62
N GLU A 518 -10.21 15.21 -10.42
CA GLU A 518 -11.46 15.06 -9.66
C GLU A 518 -12.70 15.50 -10.45
N GLU A 519 -12.57 16.57 -11.23
CA GLU A 519 -13.61 17.15 -12.08
C GLU A 519 -14.05 16.20 -13.21
N ARG A 520 -13.15 15.33 -13.68
CA ARG A 520 -13.38 14.38 -14.78
C ARG A 520 -13.75 12.99 -14.31
N LYS A 521 -13.65 12.69 -13.00
CA LYS A 521 -14.00 11.37 -12.46
C LYS A 521 -15.43 10.96 -12.79
N GLN A 522 -16.37 11.91 -12.76
CA GLN A 522 -17.76 11.66 -13.11
C GLN A 522 -17.92 11.13 -14.54
N GLU A 523 -17.18 11.68 -15.51
CA GLU A 523 -17.25 11.27 -16.92
C GLU A 523 -16.75 9.83 -17.12
N VAL A 524 -15.66 9.46 -16.45
CA VAL A 524 -15.10 8.09 -16.51
C VAL A 524 -16.01 7.09 -15.84
N LEU A 525 -16.57 7.45 -14.68
CA LEU A 525 -17.48 6.57 -13.95
C LEU A 525 -18.82 6.41 -14.68
N ALA A 526 -19.30 7.45 -15.38
CA ALA A 526 -20.46 7.32 -16.26
C ALA A 526 -20.19 6.30 -17.37
N LEU A 527 -19.03 6.40 -18.04
CA LEU A 527 -18.64 5.45 -19.07
C LEU A 527 -18.50 4.01 -18.52
N ALA A 528 -18.00 3.86 -17.29
CA ALA A 528 -17.90 2.56 -16.63
C ALA A 528 -19.29 1.93 -16.41
N VAL A 529 -20.28 2.73 -16.04
CA VAL A 529 -21.67 2.28 -15.82
C VAL A 529 -22.37 1.97 -17.14
N ASP A 530 -22.14 2.78 -18.19
CA ASP A 530 -22.72 2.54 -19.51
C ASP A 530 -22.19 1.26 -20.15
N GLU A 531 -20.88 0.99 -19.97
CA GLU A 531 -20.23 -0.24 -20.43
C GLU A 531 -20.74 -1.48 -19.69
N ASP A 532 -21.04 -1.37 -18.39
CA ASP A 532 -21.60 -2.46 -17.60
C ASP A 532 -22.54 -1.97 -16.48
N PRO A 533 -23.86 -1.92 -16.74
CA PRO A 533 -24.85 -1.55 -15.73
C PRO A 533 -24.98 -2.54 -14.57
N GLY A 534 -24.36 -3.72 -14.69
CA GLY A 534 -24.24 -4.75 -13.68
C GLY A 534 -23.09 -4.49 -12.69
N ASN A 535 -22.13 -3.63 -13.04
CA ASN A 535 -21.06 -3.22 -12.13
C ASN A 535 -21.60 -2.28 -11.03
N LEU A 536 -22.05 -2.88 -9.92
CA LEU A 536 -22.64 -2.14 -8.81
C LEU A 536 -21.61 -1.26 -8.09
N ALA A 537 -20.33 -1.63 -8.10
CA ALA A 537 -19.26 -0.82 -7.52
C ALA A 537 -19.06 0.48 -8.31
N ALA A 538 -18.99 0.41 -9.64
CA ALA A 538 -18.95 1.58 -10.51
C ALA A 538 -20.21 2.44 -10.38
N LEU A 539 -21.39 1.82 -10.31
CA LEU A 539 -22.66 2.56 -10.14
C LEU A 539 -22.70 3.34 -8.81
N LEU A 540 -22.25 2.74 -7.71
CA LEU A 540 -22.13 3.44 -6.44
C LEU A 540 -21.13 4.60 -6.53
N ALA A 541 -19.95 4.36 -7.12
CA ALA A 541 -18.92 5.38 -7.28
C ALA A 541 -19.39 6.55 -8.15
N PHE A 542 -20.09 6.27 -9.25
CA PHE A 542 -20.68 7.29 -10.12
C PHE A 542 -21.69 8.16 -9.36
N ARG A 543 -22.66 7.52 -8.69
CA ARG A 543 -23.67 8.27 -7.92
C ARG A 543 -23.05 9.08 -6.79
N HIS A 544 -22.00 8.54 -6.16
CA HIS A 544 -21.23 9.24 -5.15
C HIS A 544 -20.52 10.48 -5.70
N ALA A 545 -19.86 10.38 -6.85
CA ALA A 545 -19.19 11.50 -7.49
C ALA A 545 -20.16 12.65 -7.84
N LEU A 546 -21.41 12.32 -8.20
CA LEU A 546 -22.46 13.31 -8.48
C LEU A 546 -22.93 14.08 -7.25
N ASP A 547 -23.30 13.35 -6.18
CA ASP A 547 -24.16 13.92 -5.14
C ASP A 547 -23.46 14.15 -3.80
N ARG A 548 -22.31 13.48 -3.54
CA ARG A 548 -21.71 13.45 -2.19
C ARG A 548 -21.38 14.83 -1.63
N ARG A 549 -21.00 15.75 -2.52
CA ARG A 549 -20.59 17.13 -2.19
C ARG A 549 -21.73 18.14 -2.34
N SER A 550 -22.95 17.70 -2.63
CA SER A 550 -24.08 18.61 -2.76
C SER A 550 -24.40 19.29 -1.42
N GLN A 551 -24.75 20.58 -1.49
CA GLN A 551 -25.28 21.36 -0.37
C GLN A 551 -26.81 21.52 -0.48
N ASP A 552 -27.39 21.07 -1.59
CA ASP A 552 -28.82 21.16 -1.86
C ASP A 552 -29.60 20.04 -1.16
N TYR A 553 -30.65 20.44 -0.45
CA TYR A 553 -31.48 19.53 0.33
C TYR A 553 -32.13 18.44 -0.53
N ASP A 554 -32.72 18.82 -1.67
CA ASP A 554 -33.47 17.89 -2.52
C ASP A 554 -32.54 16.84 -3.13
N THR A 555 -31.35 17.27 -3.56
CA THR A 555 -30.29 16.38 -4.06
C THR A 555 -29.84 15.38 -2.99
N LEU A 556 -29.58 15.83 -1.77
CA LEU A 556 -29.14 14.97 -0.67
C LEU A 556 -30.24 13.95 -0.27
N VAL A 557 -31.51 14.37 -0.25
CA VAL A 557 -32.66 13.49 0.00
C VAL A 557 -32.79 12.43 -1.10
N ALA A 558 -32.72 12.85 -2.36
CA ALA A 558 -32.77 11.93 -3.50
C ALA A 558 -31.63 10.90 -3.43
N TYR A 559 -30.41 11.33 -3.07
CA TYR A 559 -29.27 10.42 -2.95
C TYR A 559 -29.43 9.44 -1.78
N ARG A 560 -29.87 9.89 -0.61
CA ARG A 560 -30.19 9.05 0.55
C ARG A 560 -31.17 7.94 0.19
N ASP A 561 -32.24 8.28 -0.52
CA ASP A 561 -33.31 7.36 -0.87
C ASP A 561 -32.89 6.41 -2.01
N TRP A 562 -32.05 6.88 -2.92
CA TRP A 562 -31.36 6.04 -3.90
C TRP A 562 -30.47 5.00 -3.20
N LEU A 563 -29.65 5.39 -2.20
CA LEU A 563 -28.78 4.46 -1.46
C LEU A 563 -29.58 3.36 -0.75
N ARG A 564 -30.76 3.69 -0.21
CA ARG A 564 -31.69 2.69 0.35
C ARG A 564 -32.20 1.71 -0.71
N THR A 565 -32.44 2.18 -1.93
CA THR A 565 -32.90 1.32 -3.04
C THR A 565 -31.75 0.49 -3.61
N PHE A 566 -30.57 1.07 -3.72
CA PHE A 566 -29.34 0.38 -4.08
C PHE A 566 -29.01 -0.75 -3.11
N GLU A 567 -29.15 -0.52 -1.79
CA GLU A 567 -28.96 -1.56 -0.77
C GLU A 567 -29.89 -2.77 -1.00
N ARG A 568 -31.15 -2.53 -1.42
CA ARG A 568 -32.09 -3.62 -1.77
C ARG A 568 -31.64 -4.37 -3.02
N ARG A 569 -31.08 -3.67 -4.01
CA ARG A 569 -30.55 -4.27 -5.26
C ARG A 569 -29.36 -5.21 -5.00
N LEU A 570 -28.60 -5.01 -3.91
CA LEU A 570 -27.51 -5.91 -3.52
C LEU A 570 -27.99 -7.32 -3.11
N GLY A 571 -29.27 -7.51 -2.77
CA GLY A 571 -29.81 -8.81 -2.36
C GLY A 571 -29.36 -9.25 -0.95
N PRO A 572 -29.38 -10.53 -0.59
CA PRO A 572 -28.84 -11.04 0.68
C PRO A 572 -27.31 -10.93 0.75
N ILE A 573 -26.72 -10.83 1.96
CA ILE A 573 -25.26 -11.00 2.13
C ILE A 573 -24.96 -12.48 1.98
N ASP A 574 -24.33 -12.85 0.87
CA ASP A 574 -23.86 -14.21 0.58
C ASP A 574 -22.33 -14.30 0.57
N ASN A 575 -21.62 -13.16 0.60
CA ASN A 575 -20.15 -13.06 0.58
C ASN A 575 -19.64 -11.73 1.17
N ASP A 576 -18.33 -11.68 1.43
CA ASP A 576 -17.65 -10.54 2.07
C ASP A 576 -17.56 -9.29 1.19
N ALA A 577 -17.43 -9.42 -0.14
CA ALA A 577 -17.39 -8.25 -1.03
C ALA A 577 -18.74 -7.50 -1.05
N LYS A 578 -19.87 -8.23 -1.12
CA LYS A 578 -21.20 -7.62 -0.98
C LYS A 578 -21.43 -7.06 0.42
N ALA A 579 -20.89 -7.69 1.46
CA ALA A 579 -20.95 -7.16 2.81
C ALA A 579 -20.17 -5.84 2.94
N ALA A 580 -18.96 -5.76 2.36
CA ALA A 580 -18.17 -4.54 2.29
C ALA A 580 -18.90 -3.44 1.52
N LEU A 581 -19.45 -3.74 0.34
CA LEU A 581 -20.22 -2.76 -0.44
C LEU A 581 -21.46 -2.27 0.32
N ARG A 582 -22.14 -3.14 1.07
CA ARG A 582 -23.26 -2.75 1.92
C ARG A 582 -22.85 -1.84 3.08
N LEU A 583 -21.71 -2.11 3.70
CA LEU A 583 -21.15 -1.24 4.75
C LEU A 583 -20.91 0.17 4.21
N ARG A 584 -20.30 0.30 3.03
CA ARG A 584 -20.10 1.59 2.35
C ARG A 584 -21.43 2.32 2.11
N VAL A 585 -22.42 1.62 1.53
CA VAL A 585 -23.74 2.19 1.26
C VAL A 585 -24.42 2.69 2.53
N ARG A 586 -24.36 1.92 3.63
CA ARG A 586 -24.96 2.30 4.91
C ARG A 586 -24.23 3.48 5.55
N TYR A 587 -22.90 3.48 5.52
CA TYR A 587 -22.09 4.59 5.99
C TYR A 587 -22.40 5.88 5.23
N THR A 588 -22.31 5.85 3.89
CA THR A 588 -22.63 7.00 3.05
C THR A 588 -24.07 7.45 3.26
N ARG A 589 -25.02 6.53 3.42
CA ARG A 589 -26.41 6.91 3.70
C ARG A 589 -26.56 7.61 5.05
N ALA A 590 -25.80 7.20 6.07
CA ALA A 590 -25.81 7.87 7.37
C ALA A 590 -25.24 9.29 7.26
N SER A 591 -24.10 9.46 6.59
CA SER A 591 -23.48 10.77 6.37
C SER A 591 -24.38 11.70 5.55
N ILE A 592 -24.94 11.22 4.44
CA ILE A 592 -25.85 12.01 3.58
C ILE A 592 -27.15 12.35 4.30
N ALA A 593 -27.73 11.42 5.08
CA ALA A 593 -28.92 11.71 5.86
C ALA A 593 -28.66 12.77 6.93
N LEU A 594 -27.47 12.79 7.54
CA LEU A 594 -27.08 13.84 8.47
C LEU A 594 -26.95 15.19 7.75
N ASN A 595 -26.23 15.24 6.63
CA ASN A 595 -26.08 16.46 5.85
C ASN A 595 -27.41 17.02 5.36
N ALA A 596 -28.36 16.16 4.95
CA ALA A 596 -29.70 16.56 4.55
C ALA A 596 -30.47 17.27 5.68
N VAL A 597 -30.29 16.85 6.94
CA VAL A 597 -30.92 17.53 8.10
C VAL A 597 -30.43 18.97 8.20
N TYR A 598 -29.13 19.21 8.01
CA TYR A 598 -28.53 20.55 8.12
C TYR A 598 -28.72 21.41 6.86
N ALA A 599 -28.85 20.79 5.69
CA ALA A 599 -29.22 21.48 4.45
C ALA A 599 -30.71 21.87 4.40
N SER A 600 -31.55 21.28 5.26
CA SER A 600 -33.00 21.47 5.24
C SER A 600 -33.38 22.95 5.39
N PRO A 601 -34.27 23.49 4.54
CA PRO A 601 -34.85 24.82 4.75
C PRO A 601 -35.54 24.94 6.12
N SER A 602 -36.08 23.83 6.63
CA SER A 602 -36.72 23.77 7.95
C SER A 602 -35.73 23.90 9.11
N ALA A 603 -34.43 23.63 8.88
CA ALA A 603 -33.39 23.82 9.89
C ALA A 603 -33.06 25.31 10.11
N LYS A 604 -33.28 26.17 9.10
CA LYS A 604 -33.04 27.62 9.17
C LYS A 604 -34.10 28.39 9.96
N LEU A 605 -35.31 27.84 10.07
CA LEU A 605 -36.39 28.45 10.87
C LEU A 605 -35.99 28.47 12.35
N ASP A 606 -36.07 29.65 12.96
CA ASP A 606 -35.67 29.86 14.35
C ASP A 606 -36.51 28.98 15.29
N VAL A 607 -35.83 28.08 16.00
CA VAL A 607 -36.44 27.01 16.82
C VAL A 607 -36.94 27.57 18.17
N THR A 608 -37.00 28.90 18.31
CA THR A 608 -37.48 29.62 19.49
C THR A 608 -38.93 29.27 19.87
N SER A 609 -39.74 28.76 18.94
CA SER A 609 -41.11 28.30 19.21
C SER A 609 -41.23 26.88 19.80
N GLY A 610 -40.13 26.21 20.13
CA GLY A 610 -40.10 24.96 20.91
C GLY A 610 -40.59 23.68 20.22
N ALA A 611 -41.36 23.79 19.12
CA ALA A 611 -41.79 22.66 18.31
C ALA A 611 -40.98 22.60 16.99
N LEU A 612 -40.26 21.50 16.78
CA LEU A 612 -39.56 21.24 15.52
C LEU A 612 -40.56 21.03 14.37
N PRO A 613 -40.31 21.57 13.16
CA PRO A 613 -41.11 21.29 11.99
C PRO A 613 -41.19 19.78 11.72
N ARG A 614 -42.37 19.28 11.35
CA ARG A 614 -42.57 17.84 11.04
C ARG A 614 -41.59 17.27 10.01
N PRO A 615 -41.26 17.97 8.90
CA PRO A 615 -40.28 17.47 7.93
C PRO A 615 -38.90 17.27 8.55
N LEU A 616 -38.45 18.23 9.38
CA LEU A 616 -37.16 18.15 10.07
C LEU A 616 -37.12 16.96 11.05
N CYS A 617 -38.20 16.73 11.80
CA CYS A 617 -38.32 15.55 12.67
C CYS A 617 -38.20 14.22 11.91
N LEU A 618 -38.79 14.14 10.71
CA LEU A 618 -38.70 12.94 9.87
C LEU A 618 -37.26 12.70 9.39
N ASP A 619 -36.59 13.74 8.89
CA ASP A 619 -35.20 13.61 8.43
C ASP A 619 -34.25 13.24 9.56
N MET A 620 -34.44 13.81 10.75
CA MET A 620 -33.69 13.43 11.95
C MET A 620 -33.92 11.96 12.34
N ALA A 621 -35.16 11.48 12.27
CA ALA A 621 -35.47 10.07 12.53
C ALA A 621 -34.81 9.13 11.49
N LEU A 622 -34.79 9.53 10.22
CA LEU A 622 -34.14 8.79 9.14
C LEU A 622 -32.62 8.74 9.31
N ALA A 623 -31.98 9.85 9.68
CA ALA A 623 -30.56 9.91 9.99
C ALA A 623 -30.19 8.97 11.15
N LYS A 624 -30.95 9.02 12.27
CA LYS A 624 -30.77 8.08 13.39
C LYS A 624 -30.94 6.62 12.99
N ASN A 625 -31.93 6.32 12.16
CA ASN A 625 -32.15 4.96 11.68
C ASN A 625 -30.99 4.49 10.79
N ALA A 626 -30.45 5.36 9.95
CA ALA A 626 -29.28 5.04 9.13
C ALA A 626 -28.05 4.71 9.99
N LEU A 627 -27.78 5.49 11.05
CA LEU A 627 -26.70 5.21 12.01
C LEU A 627 -26.88 3.85 12.71
N ARG A 628 -28.09 3.54 13.22
CA ARG A 628 -28.37 2.23 13.84
C ARG A 628 -28.17 1.06 12.89
N LEU A 629 -28.61 1.21 11.64
CA LEU A 629 -28.44 0.16 10.63
C LEU A 629 -26.96 -0.05 10.27
N MET A 630 -26.14 1.01 10.36
CA MET A 630 -24.70 0.89 10.21
C MET A 630 -24.09 0.06 11.35
N ASP A 631 -24.46 0.32 12.60
CA ASP A 631 -23.95 -0.43 13.76
C ASP A 631 -24.23 -1.92 13.65
N HIS A 632 -25.46 -2.27 13.28
CA HIS A 632 -25.84 -3.66 13.07
C HIS A 632 -25.04 -4.32 11.94
N ALA A 633 -24.69 -3.58 10.89
CA ALA A 633 -23.84 -4.07 9.82
C ALA A 633 -22.40 -4.29 10.28
N SER A 634 -21.80 -3.30 10.95
CA SER A 634 -20.43 -3.36 11.44
C SER A 634 -20.26 -4.50 12.45
N ALA A 635 -21.23 -4.68 13.35
CA ALA A 635 -21.24 -5.78 14.32
C ALA A 635 -21.30 -7.15 13.61
N ALA A 636 -22.19 -7.31 12.62
CA ALA A 636 -22.29 -8.55 11.86
C ALA A 636 -20.99 -8.85 11.08
N GLY A 637 -20.42 -7.84 10.40
CA GLY A 637 -19.20 -7.98 9.60
C GLY A 637 -17.93 -8.21 10.44
N SER A 638 -17.91 -7.81 11.71
CA SER A 638 -16.74 -7.98 12.60
C SER A 638 -16.34 -9.45 12.84
N SER A 639 -17.28 -10.37 12.59
CA SER A 639 -17.05 -11.81 12.68
C SER A 639 -16.17 -12.35 11.55
N SER A 640 -16.15 -11.69 10.38
CA SER A 640 -15.26 -12.02 9.25
C SER A 640 -13.83 -11.49 9.53
N PRO A 641 -12.78 -12.34 9.48
CA PRO A 641 -11.39 -11.91 9.56
C PRO A 641 -11.00 -10.86 8.51
N GLU A 642 -11.59 -10.95 7.32
CA GLU A 642 -11.34 -10.08 6.17
C GLU A 642 -11.91 -8.67 6.40
N LEU A 643 -13.11 -8.59 7.00
CA LEU A 643 -13.84 -7.33 7.23
C LEU A 643 -13.57 -6.69 8.60
N ARG A 644 -12.94 -7.38 9.54
CA ARG A 644 -12.79 -6.89 10.93
C ARG A 644 -12.19 -5.49 11.03
N HIS A 645 -11.09 -5.24 10.32
CA HIS A 645 -10.43 -3.94 10.34
C HIS A 645 -11.29 -2.87 9.65
N PHE A 646 -11.93 -3.24 8.54
CA PHE A 646 -12.83 -2.39 7.78
C PHE A 646 -14.05 -1.95 8.61
N CYS A 647 -14.68 -2.89 9.34
CA CYS A 647 -15.78 -2.60 10.27
C CYS A 647 -15.33 -1.70 11.43
N ALA A 648 -14.14 -1.93 11.99
CA ALA A 648 -13.61 -1.11 13.09
C ALA A 648 -13.43 0.35 12.67
N GLN A 649 -12.94 0.59 11.45
CA GLN A 649 -12.79 1.92 10.89
C GLN A 649 -14.14 2.63 10.77
N PHE A 650 -15.16 1.98 10.19
CA PHE A 650 -16.49 2.56 10.11
C PHE A 650 -17.11 2.91 11.46
N SER A 651 -17.00 2.00 12.43
CA SER A 651 -17.53 2.24 13.77
C SER A 651 -16.86 3.48 14.40
N ALA A 652 -15.53 3.59 14.29
CA ALA A 652 -14.80 4.75 14.81
C ALA A 652 -15.21 6.06 14.13
N ASP A 653 -15.44 6.05 12.81
CA ASP A 653 -15.76 7.26 12.05
C ASP A 653 -17.18 7.78 12.33
N VAL A 654 -18.14 6.93 12.69
CA VAL A 654 -19.53 7.36 12.97
C VAL A 654 -19.78 7.75 14.43
N GLU A 655 -18.85 7.49 15.36
CA GLU A 655 -19.06 7.78 16.78
C GLU A 655 -19.37 9.26 17.06
N GLY A 656 -18.74 10.19 16.33
CA GLY A 656 -19.05 11.62 16.43
C GLY A 656 -20.52 11.93 16.08
N ALA A 657 -21.04 11.30 15.03
CA ALA A 657 -22.45 11.43 14.62
C ALA A 657 -23.40 10.73 15.62
N ARG A 658 -22.97 9.60 16.21
CA ARG A 658 -23.75 8.92 17.27
C ARG A 658 -23.87 9.80 18.52
N TYR A 659 -22.77 10.42 18.94
CA TYR A 659 -22.76 11.36 20.05
C TYR A 659 -23.65 12.57 19.79
N LEU A 660 -23.52 13.19 18.61
CA LEU A 660 -24.37 14.30 18.17
C LEU A 660 -25.86 13.96 18.23
N THR A 661 -26.24 12.78 17.73
CA THR A 661 -27.65 12.38 17.64
C THR A 661 -28.22 11.83 18.95
N GLY A 662 -27.39 11.67 20.00
CA GLY A 662 -27.80 11.07 21.28
C GLY A 662 -28.00 9.55 21.20
N LEU A 663 -27.38 8.87 20.22
CA LEU A 663 -27.25 7.40 20.20
C LEU A 663 -26.08 6.91 21.07
N SER A 664 -25.16 7.81 21.42
CA SER A 664 -24.13 7.62 22.43
C SER A 664 -24.19 8.77 23.44
N ASP A 665 -24.12 8.45 24.73
CA ASP A 665 -24.05 9.41 25.84
C ASP A 665 -22.61 9.77 26.22
N VAL A 666 -21.64 8.95 25.80
CA VAL A 666 -20.21 9.16 26.04
C VAL A 666 -19.57 9.88 24.86
N SER A 667 -18.83 10.95 25.16
CA SER A 667 -18.00 11.62 24.16
C SER A 667 -16.91 10.65 23.68
N PRO A 668 -16.83 10.32 22.39
CA PRO A 668 -15.87 9.36 21.89
C PRO A 668 -14.46 9.97 21.82
N GLU A 669 -13.45 9.10 21.88
CA GLU A 669 -12.09 9.44 21.47
C GLU A 669 -11.92 9.09 19.98
N PRO A 670 -11.61 10.06 19.11
CA PRO A 670 -11.52 9.80 17.68
C PRO A 670 -10.25 8.98 17.35
N GLY A 671 -10.41 7.90 16.60
CA GLY A 671 -9.31 7.00 16.20
C GLY A 671 -8.49 7.45 14.99
N GLY A 672 -8.89 8.53 14.30
CA GLY A 672 -8.21 9.04 13.10
C GLY A 672 -8.81 10.36 12.58
N PRO A 673 -8.26 10.94 11.50
CA PRO A 673 -8.66 12.26 11.01
C PRO A 673 -10.15 12.38 10.62
N TYR A 674 -10.74 11.33 10.03
CA TYR A 674 -12.18 11.30 9.70
C TYR A 674 -13.05 11.27 10.96
N GLY A 675 -12.73 10.41 11.94
CA GLY A 675 -13.36 10.44 13.26
C GLY A 675 -13.22 11.79 13.98
N MET A 676 -12.04 12.43 13.89
CA MET A 676 -11.83 13.79 14.44
C MET A 676 -12.74 14.80 13.75
N TYR A 677 -12.81 14.78 12.42
CA TYR A 677 -13.68 15.67 11.65
C TYR A 677 -15.16 15.49 12.00
N ASN A 678 -15.66 14.25 12.02
CA ASN A 678 -17.05 13.96 12.33
C ASN A 678 -17.42 14.33 13.77
N LEU A 679 -16.51 14.11 14.73
CA LEU A 679 -16.69 14.55 16.10
C LEU A 679 -16.67 16.09 16.21
N ALA A 680 -15.78 16.76 15.47
CA ALA A 680 -15.73 18.21 15.42
C ALA A 680 -17.02 18.80 14.86
N CYS A 681 -17.55 18.21 13.78
CA CYS A 681 -18.86 18.57 13.23
C CYS A 681 -19.98 18.34 14.26
N GLY A 682 -19.90 17.27 15.04
CA GLY A 682 -20.80 17.03 16.17
C GLY A 682 -20.78 18.14 17.22
N PHE A 683 -19.60 18.56 17.69
CA PHE A 683 -19.47 19.68 18.62
C PHE A 683 -19.96 20.99 18.00
N ALA A 684 -19.53 21.26 16.76
CA ALA A 684 -19.91 22.45 16.02
C ALA A 684 -21.44 22.57 15.85
N SER A 685 -22.18 21.47 15.71
CA SER A 685 -23.58 21.54 15.25
C SER A 685 -24.64 21.04 16.25
N ARG A 686 -24.24 20.54 17.41
CA ARG A 686 -25.19 19.96 18.39
C ARG A 686 -26.12 20.96 19.06
N ASN A 687 -25.72 22.22 19.12
CA ASN A 687 -26.54 23.28 19.69
C ASN A 687 -27.42 23.96 18.63
N ASP A 688 -27.11 23.77 17.34
CA ASP A 688 -27.86 24.34 16.22
C ASP A 688 -29.23 23.68 16.04
N ILE A 689 -29.32 22.36 16.24
CA ILE A 689 -30.55 21.57 16.09
C ILE A 689 -30.75 20.68 17.34
N PRO A 690 -31.92 20.73 18.03
CA PRO A 690 -32.21 19.87 19.18
C PRO A 690 -32.40 18.40 18.78
N TRP A 691 -31.33 17.62 18.80
CA TRP A 691 -31.42 16.16 18.65
C TRP A 691 -32.07 15.51 19.88
N PRO A 692 -33.16 14.73 19.72
CA PRO A 692 -33.81 14.08 20.86
C PRO A 692 -32.85 13.15 21.61
N GLY A 693 -32.66 13.34 22.90
CA GLY A 693 -31.75 12.53 23.72
C GLY A 693 -30.27 12.93 23.66
N ALA A 694 -29.90 13.94 22.86
CA ALA A 694 -28.56 14.50 22.88
C ALA A 694 -28.41 15.55 24.00
N GLN A 695 -27.22 15.60 24.62
CA GLN A 695 -26.91 16.61 25.64
C GLN A 695 -26.54 17.94 24.96
N ARG A 696 -27.23 19.03 25.36
CA ARG A 696 -26.84 20.40 24.99
C ARG A 696 -25.83 20.96 26.00
N ARG A 697 -24.88 21.76 25.54
CA ARG A 697 -23.98 22.55 26.40
C ARG A 697 -23.80 23.95 25.83
N SER A 698 -22.94 24.75 26.47
CA SER A 698 -22.58 26.08 25.97
C SER A 698 -21.90 26.01 24.61
N PHE A 699 -22.25 26.93 23.71
CA PHE A 699 -21.57 27.11 22.43
C PHE A 699 -20.05 27.33 22.62
N ALA A 700 -19.63 28.10 23.63
CA ALA A 700 -18.22 28.43 23.84
C ALA A 700 -17.33 27.18 24.08
N ASP A 701 -17.79 26.22 24.88
CA ASP A 701 -17.05 24.99 25.17
C ASP A 701 -16.94 24.08 23.93
N ASP A 702 -17.99 24.09 23.11
CA ASP A 702 -18.08 23.26 21.90
C ASP A 702 -17.25 23.82 20.77
N ASP A 703 -17.21 25.14 20.64
CA ASP A 703 -16.48 25.82 19.60
C ASP A 703 -14.98 25.62 19.76
N ALA A 704 -14.48 25.74 21.00
CA ALA A 704 -13.09 25.45 21.30
C ALA A 704 -12.70 24.01 20.93
N LYS A 705 -13.58 23.03 21.19
CA LYS A 705 -13.34 21.63 20.83
C LYS A 705 -13.43 21.38 19.33
N ALA A 706 -14.44 21.96 18.68
CA ALA A 706 -14.63 21.86 17.24
C ALA A 706 -13.42 22.43 16.48
N VAL A 707 -12.94 23.63 16.85
CA VAL A 707 -11.73 24.24 16.28
C VAL A 707 -10.51 23.32 16.43
N SER A 708 -10.25 22.82 17.64
CA SER A 708 -9.09 21.94 17.91
C SER A 708 -9.09 20.67 17.05
N LEU A 709 -10.26 20.03 16.93
CA LEU A 709 -10.42 18.81 16.14
C LEU A 709 -10.40 19.07 14.62
N LEU A 710 -11.04 20.14 14.14
CA LEU A 710 -11.01 20.53 12.73
C LEU A 710 -9.59 20.90 12.28
N ARG A 711 -8.81 21.60 13.10
CA ARG A 711 -7.40 21.88 12.81
C ARG A 711 -6.60 20.59 12.63
N SER A 712 -6.81 19.62 13.52
CA SER A 712 -6.13 18.33 13.47
C SER A 712 -6.56 17.50 12.25
N ALA A 713 -7.86 17.47 11.94
CA ALA A 713 -8.41 16.79 10.77
C ALA A 713 -8.01 17.44 9.44
N GLY A 714 -7.86 18.76 9.41
CA GLY A 714 -7.46 19.57 8.25
C GLY A 714 -6.04 19.32 7.74
N THR A 715 -5.29 18.42 8.39
CA THR A 715 -4.05 17.84 7.85
C THR A 715 -4.30 17.01 6.58
N LEU A 716 -5.52 16.47 6.42
CA LEU A 716 -5.97 15.87 5.15
C LEU A 716 -6.53 16.94 4.23
N SER A 717 -5.95 17.07 3.03
CA SER A 717 -6.36 18.06 2.02
C SER A 717 -7.84 17.93 1.63
N THR A 718 -8.34 16.71 1.48
CA THR A 718 -9.74 16.43 1.14
C THR A 718 -10.72 17.02 2.16
N LEU A 719 -10.43 16.86 3.46
CA LEU A 719 -11.25 17.40 4.54
C LEU A 719 -11.12 18.92 4.64
N LYS A 720 -9.90 19.45 4.47
CA LYS A 720 -9.65 20.90 4.44
C LYS A 720 -10.43 21.60 3.34
N THR A 721 -10.48 21.01 2.13
CA THR A 721 -11.24 21.57 0.99
C THR A 721 -12.76 21.38 1.15
N TRP A 722 -13.19 20.34 1.87
CA TRP A 722 -14.62 20.09 2.11
C TRP A 722 -15.22 20.99 3.20
N MET A 723 -14.46 21.30 4.25
CA MET A 723 -14.92 22.06 5.41
C MET A 723 -15.70 23.37 5.10
N PRO A 724 -15.28 24.23 4.14
CA PRO A 724 -16.04 25.42 3.76
C PRO A 724 -17.40 25.14 3.13
N ASN A 725 -17.60 23.93 2.60
CA ASN A 725 -18.77 23.50 1.84
C ASN A 725 -19.69 22.57 2.62
N ASP A 726 -19.28 22.14 3.82
CA ASP A 726 -20.05 21.18 4.61
C ASP A 726 -21.37 21.81 5.12
N PRO A 727 -22.55 21.26 4.77
CA PRO A 727 -23.83 21.77 5.26
C PRO A 727 -23.94 21.75 6.79
N GLN A 728 -23.31 20.77 7.45
CA GLN A 728 -23.35 20.64 8.90
C GLN A 728 -22.58 21.76 9.61
N LEU A 729 -21.56 22.33 8.96
CA LEU A 729 -20.75 23.42 9.51
C LEU A 729 -21.29 24.80 9.14
N ALA A 730 -22.38 24.92 8.36
CA ALA A 730 -22.86 26.20 7.83
C ALA A 730 -23.02 27.27 8.92
N ARG A 731 -23.74 26.96 10.01
CA ARG A 731 -23.90 27.86 11.16
C ARG A 731 -22.64 28.05 11.98
N PHE A 732 -21.72 27.09 11.98
CA PHE A 732 -20.44 27.25 12.67
C PHE A 732 -19.54 28.25 11.96
N ARG A 733 -19.58 28.31 10.63
CA ARG A 733 -18.81 29.27 9.83
C ARG A 733 -19.17 30.73 10.12
N GLU A 734 -20.39 30.98 10.57
CA GLU A 734 -20.88 32.30 10.96
C GLU A 734 -20.39 32.74 12.36
N ARG A 735 -19.79 31.83 13.14
CA ARG A 735 -19.37 32.10 14.52
C ARG A 735 -17.90 32.50 14.61
N THR A 736 -17.61 33.40 15.55
CA THR A 736 -16.29 34.03 15.74
C THR A 736 -15.16 33.00 15.90
N ALA A 737 -15.42 31.87 16.56
CA ALA A 737 -14.42 30.82 16.75
C ALA A 737 -13.94 30.19 15.43
N TYR A 738 -14.84 29.96 14.47
CA TYR A 738 -14.46 29.46 13.15
C TYR A 738 -13.76 30.54 12.34
N GLN A 739 -14.32 31.75 12.33
CA GLN A 739 -13.81 32.87 11.55
C GLN A 739 -12.36 33.19 11.91
N ASN A 740 -12.07 33.32 13.21
CA ASN A 740 -10.73 33.64 13.70
C ASN A 740 -9.67 32.59 13.32
N GLU A 741 -10.05 31.32 13.25
CA GLU A 741 -9.12 30.23 12.99
C GLU A 741 -8.92 29.96 11.49
N PHE A 742 -10.01 29.89 10.72
CA PHE A 742 -9.99 29.28 9.39
C PHE A 742 -10.11 30.28 8.24
N LEU A 743 -10.57 31.50 8.49
CA LEU A 743 -10.62 32.54 7.45
C LEU A 743 -9.27 33.27 7.36
N ALA A 744 -8.97 33.79 6.17
CA ALA A 744 -7.78 34.60 5.94
C ALA A 744 -7.97 36.02 6.47
N ASP A 745 -6.87 36.69 6.80
CA ASP A 745 -6.93 38.14 7.02
C ASP A 745 -7.23 38.83 5.66
N PRO A 746 -7.94 39.97 5.64
CA PRO A 746 -8.24 40.71 4.41
C PRO A 746 -6.97 41.12 3.67
N ARG A 747 -6.98 41.10 2.32
CA ARG A 747 -5.85 41.62 1.54
C ARG A 747 -5.67 43.11 1.79
N THR A 748 -4.44 43.52 2.02
CA THR A 748 -4.08 44.94 2.22
C THR A 748 -3.24 45.51 1.07
N ASP A 749 -2.72 44.67 0.17
CA ASP A 749 -1.93 45.09 -0.98
C ASP A 749 -2.72 44.94 -2.29
N PHE A 750 -3.02 46.07 -2.96
CA PHE A 750 -3.64 46.12 -4.30
C PHE A 750 -2.89 45.26 -5.33
N PHE A 751 -1.57 45.11 -5.19
CA PHE A 751 -0.77 44.30 -6.10
C PHE A 751 -1.01 42.79 -5.97
N GLU A 752 -1.79 42.33 -4.98
CA GLU A 752 -2.21 40.93 -4.85
C GLU A 752 -3.45 40.58 -5.68
N LEU A 753 -4.15 41.57 -6.25
CA LEU A 753 -5.28 41.34 -7.16
C LEU A 753 -4.83 40.53 -8.38
N SER A 754 -5.58 39.48 -8.73
CA SER A 754 -5.23 38.55 -9.80
C SER A 754 -4.84 39.21 -11.14
N PRO A 755 -5.50 40.28 -11.63
CA PRO A 755 -5.08 40.97 -12.87
C PRO A 755 -3.78 41.77 -12.76
N VAL A 756 -3.41 42.19 -11.55
CA VAL A 756 -2.27 43.08 -11.28
C VAL A 756 -1.04 42.28 -10.86
N LYS A 757 -1.24 41.20 -10.12
CA LYS A 757 -0.21 40.35 -9.52
C LYS A 757 0.90 39.92 -10.49
N PRO A 758 0.63 39.51 -11.75
CA PRO A 758 1.68 39.13 -12.70
C PRO A 758 2.65 40.27 -13.05
N TYR A 759 2.22 41.52 -12.87
CA TYR A 759 2.96 42.72 -13.25
C TYR A 759 3.47 43.51 -12.04
N ALA A 760 3.21 43.03 -10.82
CA ALA A 760 3.48 43.77 -9.60
C ALA A 760 4.96 44.15 -9.44
N SER A 761 5.89 43.24 -9.74
CA SER A 761 7.34 43.49 -9.68
C SER A 761 7.77 44.59 -10.65
N ASP A 762 7.25 44.53 -11.87
CA ASP A 762 7.69 45.35 -12.99
C ASP A 762 7.10 46.77 -12.89
N LEU A 763 5.85 46.87 -12.42
CA LEU A 763 5.22 48.13 -12.06
C LEU A 763 5.97 48.82 -10.91
N LYS A 764 6.28 48.08 -9.84
CA LYS A 764 7.07 48.60 -8.70
C LYS A 764 8.45 49.07 -9.17
N ALA A 765 9.14 48.29 -10.01
CA ALA A 765 10.46 48.64 -10.57
C ALA A 765 10.41 49.86 -11.50
N SER A 766 9.31 50.08 -12.20
CA SER A 766 9.11 51.21 -13.13
C SER A 766 8.61 52.49 -12.46
N GLY A 767 8.61 52.55 -11.12
CA GLY A 767 8.17 53.72 -10.35
C GLY A 767 6.66 53.79 -10.06
N PHE A 768 5.89 52.80 -10.49
CA PHE A 768 4.45 52.66 -10.22
C PHE A 768 4.19 51.79 -8.98
N GLY A 769 4.98 51.98 -7.91
CA GLY A 769 4.82 51.23 -6.66
C GLY A 769 3.69 51.70 -5.75
N GLN A 770 3.01 52.80 -6.12
CA GLN A 770 1.87 53.36 -5.38
C GLN A 770 0.61 53.35 -6.27
N VAL A 771 -0.52 52.90 -5.71
CA VAL A 771 -1.80 52.79 -6.43
C VAL A 771 -2.28 54.13 -6.96
N SER A 772 -2.06 55.21 -6.20
CA SER A 772 -2.40 56.59 -6.59
C SER A 772 -1.62 57.11 -7.81
N LEU A 773 -0.42 56.56 -8.07
CA LEU A 773 0.35 56.88 -9.28
C LEU A 773 -0.19 56.12 -10.49
N ILE A 774 -0.62 54.87 -10.30
CA ILE A 774 -1.25 54.06 -11.35
C ILE A 774 -2.59 54.67 -11.77
N SER A 775 -3.41 55.11 -10.82
CA SER A 775 -4.74 55.67 -11.11
C SER A 775 -4.72 56.99 -11.87
N ARG A 776 -3.60 57.70 -11.88
CA ARG A 776 -3.38 58.97 -12.61
C ARG A 776 -2.58 58.78 -13.91
N ALA A 777 -2.04 57.59 -14.14
CA ALA A 777 -1.22 57.30 -15.31
C ALA A 777 -2.08 57.12 -16.56
N GLN A 778 -1.54 57.49 -17.71
CA GLN A 778 -2.09 57.07 -19.00
C GLN A 778 -1.76 55.58 -19.23
N PRO A 779 -2.66 54.79 -19.85
CA PRO A 779 -2.39 53.36 -20.13
C PRO A 779 -1.11 53.12 -20.95
N SER A 780 -0.67 54.11 -21.74
CA SER A 780 0.59 54.08 -22.49
C SER A 780 1.84 54.23 -21.60
N GLU A 781 1.74 54.92 -20.46
CA GLU A 781 2.85 55.14 -19.53
C GLU A 781 3.19 53.88 -18.73
N LEU A 782 2.20 53.01 -18.52
CA LEU A 782 2.40 51.70 -17.89
C LEU A 782 3.14 50.70 -18.80
N ALA A 783 3.36 51.02 -20.08
CA ALA A 783 3.96 50.10 -21.04
C ALA A 783 5.36 49.62 -20.64
N LEU A 784 6.13 50.45 -19.93
CA LEU A 784 7.48 50.12 -19.47
C LEU A 784 7.47 49.05 -18.37
N GLY A 785 6.46 49.08 -17.49
CA GLY A 785 6.28 48.14 -16.37
C GLY A 785 5.29 47.02 -16.63
N THR A 786 4.72 46.94 -17.84
CA THR A 786 3.74 45.92 -18.27
C THR A 786 3.99 45.53 -19.73
N ALA A 787 5.26 45.36 -20.11
CA ALA A 787 5.66 45.19 -21.51
C ALA A 787 4.96 44.02 -22.23
N THR A 788 4.64 42.96 -21.47
CA THR A 788 3.92 41.76 -21.95
C THR A 788 2.39 41.89 -21.90
N ALA A 789 1.86 42.93 -21.26
CA ALA A 789 0.42 43.14 -21.15
C ALA A 789 -0.17 43.79 -22.41
N SER A 790 -1.40 43.38 -22.77
CA SER A 790 -2.14 44.00 -23.86
C SER A 790 -2.62 45.42 -23.49
N PRO A 791 -2.92 46.28 -24.48
CA PRO A 791 -3.48 47.61 -24.22
C PRO A 791 -4.76 47.59 -23.38
N THR A 792 -5.57 46.53 -23.53
CA THR A 792 -6.78 46.30 -22.74
C THR A 792 -6.46 46.05 -21.27
N VAL A 793 -5.47 45.19 -20.99
CA VAL A 793 -5.04 44.90 -19.61
C VAL A 793 -4.49 46.14 -18.93
N ARG A 794 -3.71 46.97 -19.65
CA ARG A 794 -3.19 48.23 -19.09
C ARG A 794 -4.30 49.21 -18.71
N ARG A 795 -5.32 49.34 -19.57
CA ARG A 795 -6.50 50.17 -19.26
C ARG A 795 -7.23 49.63 -18.03
N GLN A 796 -7.43 48.33 -17.96
CA GLN A 796 -8.06 47.68 -16.82
C GLN A 796 -7.28 47.91 -15.51
N ILE A 797 -5.94 47.87 -15.54
CA ILE A 797 -5.11 48.15 -14.35
C ILE A 797 -5.29 49.60 -13.88
N VAL A 798 -5.33 50.59 -14.80
CA VAL A 798 -5.61 52.00 -14.45
C VAL A 798 -7.00 52.13 -13.85
N GLU A 799 -8.01 51.54 -14.49
CA GLU A 799 -9.41 51.61 -14.04
C GLU A 799 -9.60 50.98 -12.65
N LEU A 800 -8.97 49.83 -12.39
CA LEU A 800 -8.96 49.20 -11.06
C LEU A 800 -8.24 50.05 -10.02
N ALA A 801 -7.11 50.68 -10.38
CA ALA A 801 -6.41 51.58 -9.47
C ALA A 801 -7.23 52.84 -9.18
N SER A 802 -7.95 53.39 -10.16
CA SER A 802 -8.88 54.51 -9.97
C SER A 802 -10.05 54.12 -9.07
N LEU A 803 -10.61 52.92 -9.26
CA LEU A 803 -11.66 52.37 -8.42
C LEU A 803 -11.20 52.24 -6.96
N HIS A 804 -10.05 51.60 -6.73
CA HIS A 804 -9.43 51.50 -5.41
C HIS A 804 -9.18 52.87 -4.79
N THR A 805 -8.56 53.80 -5.53
CA THR A 805 -8.25 55.14 -5.02
C THR A 805 -9.53 55.90 -4.64
N SER A 806 -10.61 55.78 -5.42
CA SER A 806 -11.89 56.43 -5.11
C SER A 806 -12.55 55.89 -3.84
N LEU A 807 -12.34 54.61 -3.53
CA LEU A 807 -12.81 53.98 -2.29
C LEU A 807 -11.98 54.43 -1.08
N THR A 808 -10.66 54.53 -1.24
CA THR A 808 -9.75 55.01 -0.19
C THR A 808 -9.90 56.50 0.11
N ASP A 809 -10.16 57.32 -0.91
CA ASP A 809 -10.32 58.78 -0.77
C ASP A 809 -11.69 59.19 -0.20
N TYR A 810 -12.67 58.28 -0.18
CA TYR A 810 -13.99 58.50 0.40
C TYR A 810 -13.90 58.66 1.93
N ARG A 811 -14.23 59.85 2.44
CA ARG A 811 -14.12 60.16 3.88
C ARG A 811 -15.43 59.88 4.61
N VAL A 812 -15.30 59.23 5.77
CA VAL A 812 -16.35 58.86 6.74
C VAL A 812 -17.21 60.04 7.25
N VAL A 813 -16.82 61.29 6.97
CA VAL A 813 -17.46 62.52 7.51
C VAL A 813 -18.89 62.73 6.99
N ASP A 814 -19.27 62.14 5.86
CA ASP A 814 -20.62 62.29 5.27
C ASP A 814 -21.63 61.22 5.73
N LEU A 815 -21.26 60.35 6.69
CA LEU A 815 -22.09 59.20 7.09
C LEU A 815 -23.21 59.54 8.08
N GLU A 816 -23.11 60.54 8.96
CA GLU A 816 -24.13 60.75 10.01
C GLU A 816 -25.53 61.05 9.44
N GLU A 817 -25.62 61.87 8.39
CA GLU A 817 -26.90 62.33 7.82
C GLU A 817 -27.46 61.32 6.78
N LEU A 818 -26.57 60.69 6.00
CA LEU A 818 -26.91 59.75 4.92
C LEU A 818 -27.14 58.31 5.44
N ALA A 819 -26.38 57.88 6.45
CA ALA A 819 -26.57 56.56 7.06
C ALA A 819 -27.84 56.50 7.89
N LEU A 820 -28.28 57.58 8.54
CA LEU A 820 -29.55 57.57 9.29
C LEU A 820 -30.76 57.37 8.37
N GLU A 821 -30.79 57.99 7.19
CA GLU A 821 -31.85 57.77 6.20
C GLU A 821 -31.77 56.37 5.55
N MET A 822 -30.57 55.87 5.24
CA MET A 822 -30.41 54.55 4.60
C MET A 822 -30.58 53.38 5.57
N ILE A 823 -30.17 53.50 6.84
CA ILE A 823 -30.43 52.50 7.88
C ILE A 823 -31.94 52.36 8.07
N GLN A 824 -32.71 53.46 8.07
CA GLN A 824 -34.17 53.39 8.13
C GLN A 824 -34.81 52.74 6.88
N LEU A 825 -34.20 52.94 5.70
CA LEU A 825 -34.69 52.38 4.43
C LEU A 825 -34.35 50.89 4.25
N LEU A 826 -33.20 50.44 4.79
CA LEU A 826 -32.72 49.06 4.69
C LEU A 826 -33.25 48.15 5.80
N SER A 827 -33.53 48.68 7.00
CA SER A 827 -33.83 47.83 8.17
C SER A 827 -35.31 47.51 8.37
N GLY A 828 -36.28 48.31 7.89
CA GLY A 828 -37.72 48.08 8.13
C GLY A 828 -38.13 47.94 9.61
N GLN A 829 -37.22 48.14 10.56
CA GLN A 829 -37.37 47.99 11.99
C GLN A 829 -36.65 49.13 12.69
N ALA A 830 -37.33 49.72 13.67
CA ALA A 830 -36.78 50.77 14.50
C ALA A 830 -35.47 50.32 15.16
N ALA A 831 -34.41 51.12 14.98
CA ALA A 831 -33.13 50.96 15.64
C ALA A 831 -33.31 50.87 17.16
N GLY A 832 -33.07 49.68 17.72
CA GLY A 832 -32.93 49.48 19.15
C GLY A 832 -31.45 49.42 19.53
N ASP A 833 -31.00 50.38 20.33
CA ASP A 833 -29.80 50.41 21.19
C ASP A 833 -28.58 49.57 20.76
N ALA A 834 -28.11 49.71 19.52
CA ALA A 834 -26.75 49.35 19.15
C ALA A 834 -25.82 50.52 19.49
N GLY A 835 -25.29 50.55 20.71
CA GLY A 835 -24.38 51.58 21.22
C GLY A 835 -22.96 51.57 20.63
N ALA A 836 -22.82 51.27 19.34
CA ALA A 836 -21.56 51.39 18.62
C ALA A 836 -21.70 52.50 17.57
N ASP A 837 -20.89 53.54 17.70
CA ASP A 837 -20.79 54.63 16.73
C ASP A 837 -20.30 54.06 15.39
N PRO A 838 -21.11 54.06 14.31
CA PRO A 838 -20.71 53.52 13.01
C PRO A 838 -19.55 54.31 12.37
N THR A 839 -19.18 55.46 12.93
CA THR A 839 -18.10 56.30 12.42
C THR A 839 -16.71 55.94 12.97
N GLU A 840 -16.62 55.10 14.01
CA GLU A 840 -15.33 54.76 14.66
C GLU A 840 -14.62 53.51 14.08
N ALA A 841 -15.24 52.74 13.19
CA ALA A 841 -14.61 51.56 12.60
C ALA A 841 -13.90 51.91 11.28
N PRO A 842 -12.56 52.10 11.26
CA PRO A 842 -11.86 52.34 10.01
C PRO A 842 -11.98 51.10 9.11
N LEU A 843 -12.53 51.29 7.91
CA LEU A 843 -12.57 50.27 6.84
C LEU A 843 -11.20 49.97 6.22
N SER A 844 -10.13 50.56 6.76
CA SER A 844 -8.75 50.36 6.34
C SER A 844 -8.41 48.87 6.40
N GLY A 845 -8.41 48.21 5.24
CA GLY A 845 -8.16 46.78 5.10
C GLY A 845 -9.16 46.03 4.24
N TRP A 846 -10.34 46.61 3.92
CA TRP A 846 -11.37 45.94 3.11
C TRP A 846 -11.40 46.39 1.65
N GLU A 847 -10.68 47.46 1.30
CA GLU A 847 -10.76 48.12 0.01
C GLU A 847 -10.36 47.20 -1.14
N VAL A 848 -9.30 46.41 -0.94
CA VAL A 848 -8.82 45.45 -1.93
C VAL A 848 -9.83 44.33 -2.15
N GLU A 849 -10.48 43.84 -1.08
CA GLU A 849 -11.51 42.80 -1.17
C GLU A 849 -12.78 43.30 -1.87
N ILE A 850 -13.20 44.54 -1.60
CA ILE A 850 -14.34 45.18 -2.29
C ILE A 850 -14.05 45.28 -3.79
N VAL A 851 -12.86 45.76 -4.17
CA VAL A 851 -12.45 45.87 -5.58
C VAL A 851 -12.39 44.50 -6.26
N ASP A 852 -11.88 43.47 -5.58
CA ASP A 852 -11.85 42.10 -6.10
C ASP A 852 -13.26 41.53 -6.33
N GLN A 853 -14.19 41.77 -5.41
CA GLN A 853 -15.59 41.34 -5.54
C GLN A 853 -16.34 42.02 -6.69
N LEU A 854 -16.06 43.30 -6.94
CA LEU A 854 -16.59 44.02 -8.10
C LEU A 854 -16.01 43.47 -9.40
N LEU A 855 -14.70 43.22 -9.42
CA LEU A 855 -14.00 42.63 -10.56
C LEU A 855 -14.57 41.25 -10.92
N GLN A 856 -14.79 40.37 -9.95
CA GLN A 856 -15.38 39.04 -10.17
C GLN A 856 -16.77 39.09 -10.81
N ARG A 857 -17.49 40.20 -10.63
CA ARG A 857 -18.82 40.47 -11.23
C ARG A 857 -18.75 41.24 -12.55
N GLY A 858 -17.55 41.51 -13.06
CA GLY A 858 -17.33 42.26 -14.29
C GLY A 858 -17.47 43.78 -14.14
N ILE A 859 -17.52 44.30 -12.92
CA ILE A 859 -17.57 45.73 -12.63
C ILE A 859 -16.13 46.20 -12.34
N ALA A 860 -15.50 46.84 -13.33
CA ALA A 860 -14.09 47.22 -13.25
C ALA A 860 -13.83 48.74 -13.28
N THR A 861 -14.88 49.56 -13.37
CA THR A 861 -14.76 51.02 -13.50
C THR A 861 -15.70 51.75 -12.55
N THR A 862 -15.32 52.95 -12.13
CA THR A 862 -16.16 53.86 -11.33
C THR A 862 -17.47 54.20 -12.06
N PHE A 863 -17.41 54.44 -13.37
CA PHE A 863 -18.59 54.65 -14.21
C PHE A 863 -19.56 53.47 -14.19
N ALA A 864 -19.04 52.23 -14.23
CA ALA A 864 -19.88 51.03 -14.17
C ALA A 864 -20.56 50.87 -12.81
N VAL A 865 -19.93 51.32 -11.72
CA VAL A 865 -20.54 51.34 -10.38
C VAL A 865 -21.69 52.35 -10.33
N GLY A 866 -21.47 53.60 -10.76
CA GLY A 866 -22.51 54.63 -10.78
C GLY A 866 -23.71 54.29 -11.68
N ALA A 867 -23.51 53.47 -12.71
CA ALA A 867 -24.56 53.02 -13.62
C ALA A 867 -25.54 51.99 -13.02
N LEU A 868 -25.25 51.40 -11.85
CA LEU A 868 -26.08 50.35 -11.23
C LEU A 868 -27.39 50.87 -10.62
N GLY A 869 -27.45 52.16 -10.25
CA GLY A 869 -28.65 52.81 -9.73
C GLY A 869 -29.33 52.05 -8.58
N PRO A 870 -30.61 51.63 -8.69
CA PRO A 870 -31.34 50.98 -7.60
C PRO A 870 -30.88 49.53 -7.28
N GLN A 871 -30.06 48.89 -8.12
CA GLN A 871 -29.55 47.54 -7.85
C GLN A 871 -28.37 47.50 -6.86
N LEU A 872 -27.96 48.68 -6.39
CA LEU A 872 -26.68 48.86 -5.69
C LEU A 872 -26.76 48.43 -4.22
N ALA A 873 -27.85 48.74 -3.53
CA ALA A 873 -28.09 48.30 -2.16
C ALA A 873 -28.05 46.77 -1.99
N PRO A 874 -28.83 45.97 -2.76
CA PRO A 874 -28.76 44.51 -2.64
C PRO A 874 -27.39 43.94 -3.03
N LEU A 875 -26.70 44.57 -4.00
CA LEU A 875 -25.34 44.18 -4.38
C LEU A 875 -24.34 44.43 -3.26
N ALA A 876 -24.41 45.58 -2.57
CA ALA A 876 -23.53 45.92 -1.47
C ALA A 876 -23.68 44.94 -0.29
N THR A 877 -24.93 44.56 0.03
CA THR A 877 -25.21 43.51 1.02
C THR A 877 -24.62 42.17 0.59
N GLU A 878 -24.84 41.73 -0.65
CA GLU A 878 -24.30 40.47 -1.15
C GLU A 878 -22.76 40.46 -1.14
N MET A 879 -22.13 41.59 -1.49
CA MET A 879 -20.67 41.73 -1.42
C MET A 879 -20.15 41.63 0.00
N ALA A 880 -20.78 42.32 0.95
CA ALA A 880 -20.39 42.30 2.35
C ALA A 880 -20.49 40.88 2.93
N GLU A 881 -21.58 40.17 2.64
CA GLU A 881 -21.77 38.77 3.02
C GLU A 881 -20.68 37.87 2.42
N ARG A 882 -20.36 38.04 1.13
CA ARG A 882 -19.28 37.26 0.50
C ARG A 882 -17.92 37.54 1.12
N ILE A 883 -17.57 38.80 1.37
CA ILE A 883 -16.27 39.15 1.95
C ILE A 883 -16.12 38.53 3.35
N LEU A 884 -17.17 38.60 4.17
CA LEU A 884 -17.13 38.08 5.54
C LEU A 884 -17.26 36.55 5.64
N THR A 885 -17.56 35.87 4.53
CA THR A 885 -17.45 34.40 4.45
C THR A 885 -16.05 33.95 4.01
N THR A 886 -15.21 34.83 3.49
CA THR A 886 -13.84 34.53 3.04
C THR A 886 -12.75 35.10 3.95
N CYS A 887 -13.07 36.17 4.68
CA CYS A 887 -12.10 36.95 5.46
C CYS A 887 -12.55 37.14 6.91
N LYS A 888 -11.58 37.31 7.82
CA LYS A 888 -11.84 37.56 9.24
C LYS A 888 -12.47 38.93 9.45
N PRO A 889 -13.56 39.06 10.23
CA PRO A 889 -14.05 40.36 10.67
C PRO A 889 -12.97 41.09 11.49
N GLY A 890 -13.05 42.43 11.52
CA GLY A 890 -12.14 43.26 12.32
C GLY A 890 -12.15 42.86 13.80
N GLU A 891 -11.03 43.07 14.49
CA GLU A 891 -10.85 42.67 15.87
C GLU A 891 -11.98 43.26 16.77
N GLY A 892 -12.74 42.38 17.44
CA GLY A 892 -13.86 42.78 18.31
C GLY A 892 -15.22 42.99 17.63
N GLN A 893 -15.33 42.81 16.31
CA GLN A 893 -16.61 42.90 15.59
C GLN A 893 -17.26 41.52 15.38
N THR A 894 -18.59 41.46 15.42
CA THR A 894 -19.34 40.29 14.92
C THR A 894 -19.45 40.37 13.40
N ALA A 895 -19.61 39.22 12.73
CA ALA A 895 -19.82 39.21 11.28
C ALA A 895 -21.07 39.98 10.86
N GLU A 896 -22.14 39.96 11.66
CA GLU A 896 -23.36 40.72 11.37
C GLU A 896 -23.14 42.24 11.44
N THR A 897 -22.46 42.72 12.49
CA THR A 897 -22.13 44.14 12.62
C THR A 897 -21.18 44.58 11.50
N ALA A 898 -20.16 43.76 11.22
CA ALA A 898 -19.23 44.02 10.12
C ALA A 898 -19.96 44.05 8.76
N ALA A 899 -20.92 43.15 8.52
CA ALA A 899 -21.67 43.07 7.27
C ALA A 899 -22.53 44.32 7.05
N ASN A 900 -23.25 44.75 8.09
CA ASN A 900 -24.10 45.93 8.02
C ASN A 900 -23.28 47.21 7.78
N VAL A 901 -22.16 47.37 8.49
CA VAL A 901 -21.25 48.52 8.32
C VAL A 901 -20.63 48.52 6.92
N LEU A 902 -20.14 47.37 6.46
CA LEU A 902 -19.51 47.21 5.15
C LEU A 902 -20.52 47.46 4.00
N ALA A 903 -21.72 46.89 4.09
CA ALA A 903 -22.78 47.07 3.09
C ALA A 903 -23.25 48.53 3.02
N ALA A 904 -23.50 49.16 4.18
CA ALA A 904 -23.89 50.56 4.25
C ALA A 904 -22.82 51.47 3.65
N HIS A 905 -21.55 51.20 3.94
CA HIS A 905 -20.44 51.96 3.38
C HIS A 905 -20.31 51.79 1.87
N VAL A 906 -20.31 50.55 1.36
CA VAL A 906 -20.20 50.28 -0.09
C VAL A 906 -21.36 50.93 -0.84
N ALA A 907 -22.58 50.88 -0.30
CA ALA A 907 -23.73 51.52 -0.90
C ALA A 907 -23.60 53.06 -0.93
N ALA A 908 -23.15 53.67 0.18
CA ALA A 908 -22.95 55.11 0.26
C ALA A 908 -21.83 55.59 -0.68
N TRP A 909 -20.66 54.95 -0.64
CA TRP A 909 -19.54 55.24 -1.54
C TRP A 909 -19.98 55.17 -3.01
N SER A 910 -20.67 54.11 -3.40
CA SER A 910 -21.07 53.91 -4.80
C SER A 910 -22.14 54.90 -5.29
N LEU A 911 -22.92 55.51 -4.39
CA LEU A 911 -23.86 56.60 -4.74
C LEU A 911 -23.14 57.93 -4.96
N THR A 912 -21.95 58.10 -4.37
CA THR A 912 -21.13 59.32 -4.54
C THR A 912 -20.24 59.29 -5.78
N VAL A 913 -19.93 58.09 -6.28
CA VAL A 913 -19.16 57.84 -7.50
C VAL A 913 -20.06 57.90 -8.73
#